data_AF-A0A7S4DTP7-F1
#
_entry.id   AF-A0A7S4DTP7-F1
#
_cell.length_a   1.000
_cell.length_b   1.000
_cell.length_c   1.000
_cell.angle_alpha   90.00
_cell.angle_beta   90.00
_cell.angle_gamma   90.00
#
_symmetry.space_group_name_H-M   'P 1'
#
loop_
_entity.id
_entity.type
_entity.pdbx_description
1 polymer ?
#
loop_
_entity_poly.entity_id
_entity_poly.type
_entity_poly.pdbx_seq_one_letter_code
_entity_poly.pdbx_strand_id
1 'polypeptide(L)'
;MATVVQLQGGVEVYQSGGVIIKRTNDSSILSLSDVKGKVMGGFSPEHLDGFQMQNNEIYRNGVVLFAESAALIVESDPVRIMRDLEGGIMDVGFLPGGFLEYMTNLGLVDATKFATLHCRQSNSSSSNRGPFILSTQTHPGWALARMNSINGPDMQVANEVARALLTINKTHPAAVAARYSHWNLPASYQVVSDMQLATGLAKQDPVSQRSKCVRFHDLYSMITCPPGYFRLPRASVRKQCENTNFTCPMGKQCLCQPCSKALEVEVHNHPEDKRCRKVEVCKKAAQNEPATFRIRDNLERNLSLTYTYYVTEKDYITATLPPIKGTRGLYEFTLTTHIKGSHMVEITFEGGILIDTSPFLVEVQSVSCGPDMAASEYGECIATVEYVHLPNWFTHLCIWLTIIGVTLAFSLMMWTFTKRRTKLIVAAQPIFLYIICLGCAISFSSIVLSAFDDRNYEVGFLDQMCVVHLWLYGVGFVLSISALSEKTLRVKRLMVDNNGGRSSDISVCPSLCKIAVWVLVEILFLSVWTITSPPRFTRHCVHENIGGDAEFCRSVGRCNDGADRSALLIVFLSAHIAMLCHTLYACYLARHIPQEFAEHKWITAGAVGIIQILILTPLMMKLAWDDPYVCHIIISIHRYHQRRRRHRCHHHHPHLRR
;
A
#
# COMPACT_ATOMS: atom_id res chain seq x y z
N MET A 1 12.25 -3.34 -69.93
CA MET A 1 10.98 -3.76 -69.30
C MET A 1 9.89 -3.68 -70.36
N ALA A 2 8.76 -4.35 -70.19
CA ALA A 2 7.51 -4.13 -70.95
C ALA A 2 6.32 -4.39 -70.00
N THR A 3 5.18 -3.73 -70.23
CA THR A 3 3.99 -3.87 -69.39
C THR A 3 2.84 -4.44 -70.19
N VAL A 4 2.17 -5.47 -69.68
CA VAL A 4 1.04 -6.09 -70.36
C VAL A 4 -0.24 -5.25 -70.20
N VAL A 5 -1.02 -5.12 -71.27
CA VAL A 5 -2.37 -4.57 -71.26
C VAL A 5 -3.35 -5.74 -71.24
N GLN A 6 -4.14 -5.83 -70.17
CA GLN A 6 -5.10 -6.91 -69.98
C GLN A 6 -6.35 -6.69 -70.82
N LEU A 7 -7.05 -7.78 -71.16
CA LEU A 7 -8.34 -7.71 -71.84
C LEU A 7 -9.42 -8.30 -70.90
N GLN A 8 -10.23 -7.45 -70.28
CA GLN A 8 -11.27 -7.86 -69.35
C GLN A 8 -12.64 -7.47 -69.89
N GLY A 9 -13.53 -8.45 -70.10
CA GLY A 9 -14.86 -8.19 -70.66
C GLY A 9 -14.84 -7.57 -72.06
N GLY A 10 -13.77 -7.77 -72.84
CA GLY A 10 -13.57 -7.15 -74.15
C GLY A 10 -13.01 -5.73 -74.12
N VAL A 11 -12.72 -5.18 -72.94
CA VAL A 11 -12.15 -3.84 -72.75
C VAL A 11 -10.67 -3.94 -72.40
N GLU A 12 -9.85 -3.07 -72.99
CA GLU A 12 -8.42 -2.96 -72.68
C GLU A 12 -8.22 -2.25 -71.34
N VAL A 13 -7.47 -2.90 -70.44
CA VAL A 13 -7.21 -2.43 -69.08
C VAL A 13 -5.72 -2.18 -68.91
N TYR A 14 -5.36 -0.92 -68.77
CA TYR A 14 -3.97 -0.48 -68.64
C TYR A 14 -3.49 -0.45 -67.18
N GLN A 15 -4.43 -0.32 -66.25
CA GLN A 15 -4.16 -0.30 -64.82
C GLN A 15 -5.15 -1.17 -64.05
N SER A 16 -4.66 -1.90 -63.06
CA SER A 16 -5.45 -2.78 -62.19
C SER A 16 -5.66 -2.16 -60.81
N GLY A 17 -6.79 -2.46 -60.18
CA GLY A 17 -7.09 -2.08 -58.80
C GLY A 17 -7.67 -3.26 -58.03
N GLY A 18 -7.90 -3.06 -56.74
CA GLY A 18 -8.62 -3.98 -55.87
C GLY A 18 -9.98 -3.43 -55.46
N VAL A 19 -10.89 -4.34 -55.08
CA VAL A 19 -12.18 -4.01 -54.48
C VAL A 19 -12.28 -4.60 -53.07
N ILE A 20 -12.87 -3.82 -52.17
CA ILE A 20 -13.15 -4.18 -50.79
C ILE A 20 -14.67 -4.28 -50.67
N ILE A 21 -15.18 -5.47 -50.36
CA ILE A 21 -16.61 -5.76 -50.30
C ILE A 21 -17.05 -6.16 -48.91
N LYS A 22 -18.29 -5.86 -48.58
CA LYS A 22 -19.00 -6.34 -47.38
C LYS A 22 -20.38 -6.86 -47.78
N ARG A 23 -21.11 -7.48 -46.85
CA ARG A 23 -22.54 -7.76 -47.06
C ARG A 23 -23.34 -6.45 -47.16
N THR A 24 -24.30 -6.40 -48.08
CA THR A 24 -25.18 -5.22 -48.26
C THR A 24 -25.93 -4.88 -46.97
N ASN A 25 -26.43 -5.90 -46.27
CA ASN A 25 -27.25 -5.73 -45.06
C ASN A 25 -26.44 -5.45 -43.77
N ASP A 26 -25.11 -5.39 -43.84
CA ASP A 26 -24.28 -5.13 -42.66
C ASP A 26 -24.13 -3.62 -42.43
N SER A 27 -24.94 -3.07 -41.53
CA SER A 27 -24.91 -1.65 -41.17
C SER A 27 -23.77 -1.28 -40.22
N SER A 28 -23.00 -2.25 -39.72
CA SER A 28 -21.90 -1.98 -38.78
C SER A 28 -20.61 -1.53 -39.47
N ILE A 29 -20.56 -1.59 -40.80
CA ILE A 29 -19.41 -1.22 -41.62
C ILE A 29 -19.88 -0.28 -42.72
N LEU A 30 -19.60 1.02 -42.58
CA LEU A 30 -20.01 2.06 -43.53
C LEU A 30 -18.80 2.67 -44.25
N SER A 31 -17.64 2.64 -43.61
CA SER A 31 -16.40 3.27 -44.04
C SER A 31 -15.21 2.33 -43.84
N LEU A 32 -14.04 2.71 -44.39
CA LEU A 32 -12.80 1.95 -44.19
C LEU A 32 -12.30 1.99 -42.74
N SER A 33 -12.71 2.98 -41.92
CA SER A 33 -12.37 3.00 -40.50
C SER A 33 -13.14 1.98 -39.66
N ASP A 34 -14.30 1.51 -40.15
CA ASP A 34 -15.18 0.58 -39.42
C ASP A 34 -14.71 -0.88 -39.51
N VAL A 35 -13.63 -1.14 -40.23
CA VAL A 35 -13.01 -2.47 -40.32
C VAL A 35 -12.24 -2.85 -39.04
N LYS A 36 -12.11 -1.91 -38.09
CA LYS A 36 -11.51 -2.17 -36.77
C LYS A 36 -12.32 -3.22 -36.01
N GLY A 37 -11.64 -4.23 -35.48
CA GLY A 37 -12.25 -5.36 -34.77
C GLY A 37 -13.05 -6.30 -35.66
N LYS A 38 -13.00 -6.16 -36.99
CA LYS A 38 -13.72 -7.03 -37.94
C LYS A 38 -12.85 -8.18 -38.44
N VAL A 39 -13.49 -9.25 -38.91
CA VAL A 39 -12.82 -10.38 -39.55
C VAL A 39 -12.70 -10.09 -41.04
N MET A 40 -11.47 -9.98 -41.52
CA MET A 40 -11.13 -9.72 -42.92
C MET A 40 -10.85 -11.03 -43.64
N GLY A 41 -11.11 -11.10 -44.94
CA GLY A 41 -10.72 -12.22 -45.79
C GLY A 41 -10.13 -11.75 -47.11
N GLY A 42 -9.07 -12.39 -47.57
CA GLY A 42 -8.35 -11.98 -48.76
C GLY A 42 -7.28 -12.97 -49.18
N PHE A 43 -6.59 -12.64 -50.26
CA PHE A 43 -5.41 -13.39 -50.69
C PHE A 43 -4.27 -13.23 -49.68
N SER A 44 -3.23 -14.04 -49.83
CA SER A 44 -2.04 -13.93 -48.98
C SER A 44 -1.33 -12.58 -49.19
N PRO A 45 -0.60 -12.07 -48.18
CA PRO A 45 -0.10 -10.69 -48.18
C PRO A 45 0.85 -10.30 -49.33
N GLU A 46 1.40 -11.28 -50.05
CA GLU A 46 2.23 -11.10 -51.24
C GLU A 46 1.43 -10.75 -52.51
N HIS A 47 0.11 -10.97 -52.52
CA HIS A 47 -0.73 -10.65 -53.67
C HIS A 47 -0.98 -9.15 -53.79
N LEU A 48 -0.61 -8.58 -54.93
CA LEU A 48 -0.70 -7.14 -55.17
C LEU A 48 -2.17 -6.66 -55.19
N ASP A 49 -2.98 -7.22 -56.08
CA ASP A 49 -4.38 -6.87 -56.35
C ASP A 49 -5.40 -7.61 -55.47
N GLY A 50 -4.95 -8.64 -54.73
CA GLY A 50 -5.79 -9.41 -53.79
C GLY A 50 -5.60 -9.05 -52.31
N PHE A 51 -4.57 -8.28 -51.96
CA PHE A 51 -4.33 -7.84 -50.58
C PHE A 51 -3.61 -6.48 -50.47
N GLN A 52 -2.45 -6.30 -51.11
CA GLN A 52 -1.58 -5.15 -50.84
C GLN A 52 -2.24 -3.81 -51.16
N MET A 53 -2.93 -3.72 -52.31
CA MET A 53 -3.64 -2.51 -52.70
C MET A 53 -4.75 -2.15 -51.69
N GLN A 54 -5.51 -3.15 -51.22
CA GLN A 54 -6.60 -2.98 -50.25
C GLN A 54 -6.05 -2.59 -48.88
N ASN A 55 -5.01 -3.28 -48.41
CA ASN A 55 -4.33 -2.99 -47.14
C ASN A 55 -3.75 -1.56 -47.14
N ASN A 56 -3.14 -1.12 -48.25
CA ASN A 56 -2.64 0.25 -48.36
C ASN A 56 -3.76 1.29 -48.32
N GLU A 57 -4.89 1.05 -48.98
CA GLU A 57 -6.02 1.98 -48.94
C GLU A 57 -6.60 2.08 -47.52
N ILE A 58 -6.72 0.96 -46.80
CA ILE A 58 -7.13 0.92 -45.39
C ILE A 58 -6.13 1.67 -44.50
N TYR A 59 -4.83 1.45 -44.70
CA TYR A 59 -3.76 2.14 -43.98
C TYR A 59 -3.79 3.67 -44.18
N ARG A 60 -4.01 4.12 -45.41
CA ARG A 60 -4.17 5.55 -45.74
C ARG A 60 -5.41 6.19 -45.10
N ASN A 61 -6.39 5.38 -44.69
CA ASN A 61 -7.56 5.81 -43.93
C ASN A 61 -7.38 5.63 -42.41
N GLY A 62 -6.13 5.47 -41.94
CA GLY A 62 -5.79 5.53 -40.52
C GLY A 62 -6.04 4.23 -39.75
N VAL A 63 -6.13 3.09 -40.45
CA VAL A 63 -6.29 1.77 -39.81
C VAL A 63 -5.11 0.87 -40.12
N VAL A 64 -4.44 0.36 -39.10
CA VAL A 64 -3.40 -0.65 -39.23
C VAL A 64 -4.04 -2.04 -39.18
N LEU A 65 -4.31 -2.61 -40.35
CA LEU A 65 -5.05 -3.87 -40.49
C LEU A 65 -4.53 -4.97 -39.56
N PHE A 66 -3.22 -5.22 -39.54
CA PHE A 66 -2.61 -6.26 -38.71
C PHE A 66 -2.55 -5.96 -37.21
N ALA A 67 -2.92 -4.76 -36.75
CA ALA A 67 -2.99 -4.44 -35.32
C ALA A 67 -4.43 -4.23 -34.84
N GLU A 68 -5.31 -3.75 -35.72
CA GLU A 68 -6.63 -3.25 -35.34
C GLU A 68 -7.80 -4.09 -35.87
N SER A 69 -7.60 -5.02 -36.82
CA SER A 69 -8.63 -6.00 -37.21
C SER A 69 -8.69 -7.17 -36.20
N ALA A 70 -9.78 -7.94 -36.17
CA ALA A 70 -9.85 -9.13 -35.32
C ALA A 70 -8.98 -10.27 -35.88
N ALA A 71 -9.13 -10.56 -37.17
CA ALA A 71 -8.31 -11.53 -37.88
C ALA A 71 -8.32 -11.28 -39.39
N LEU A 72 -7.27 -11.73 -40.08
CA LEU A 72 -7.25 -11.93 -41.53
C LEU A 72 -7.30 -13.42 -41.84
N ILE A 73 -8.32 -13.86 -42.55
CA ILE A 73 -8.44 -15.19 -43.13
C ILE A 73 -7.80 -15.16 -44.52
N VAL A 74 -6.79 -16.00 -44.72
CA VAL A 74 -6.09 -16.12 -46.00
C VAL A 74 -6.77 -17.19 -46.84
N GLU A 75 -7.25 -16.79 -48.01
CA GLU A 75 -7.97 -17.62 -48.96
C GLU A 75 -7.50 -17.30 -50.39
N SER A 76 -7.13 -18.32 -51.15
CA SER A 76 -6.59 -18.17 -52.50
C SER A 76 -7.68 -18.21 -53.58
N ASP A 77 -8.87 -18.73 -53.25
CA ASP A 77 -10.01 -18.76 -54.16
C ASP A 77 -10.95 -17.56 -53.91
N PRO A 78 -11.04 -16.60 -54.85
CA PRO A 78 -11.91 -15.44 -54.71
C PRO A 78 -13.40 -15.79 -54.66
N VAL A 79 -13.82 -16.94 -55.22
CA VAL A 79 -15.21 -17.43 -55.10
C VAL A 79 -15.52 -17.83 -53.65
N ARG A 80 -14.55 -18.48 -52.99
CA ARG A 80 -14.68 -18.89 -51.60
C ARG A 80 -14.73 -17.69 -50.65
N ILE A 81 -13.97 -16.63 -50.93
CA ILE A 81 -14.06 -15.34 -50.21
C ILE A 81 -15.49 -14.81 -50.24
N MET A 82 -16.12 -14.74 -51.41
CA MET A 82 -17.51 -14.25 -51.53
C MET A 82 -18.51 -15.15 -50.80
N ARG A 83 -18.37 -16.47 -50.90
CA ARG A 83 -19.24 -17.43 -50.20
C ARG A 83 -19.10 -17.33 -48.68
N ASP A 84 -17.87 -17.19 -48.18
CA ASP A 84 -17.60 -17.06 -46.75
C ASP A 84 -18.09 -15.71 -46.21
N LEU A 85 -18.02 -14.65 -47.02
CA LEU A 85 -18.57 -13.33 -46.70
C LEU A 85 -20.10 -13.36 -46.63
N GLU A 86 -20.76 -14.03 -47.58
CA GLU A 86 -22.21 -14.25 -47.56
C GLU A 86 -22.63 -15.10 -46.35
N GLY A 87 -21.88 -16.16 -46.05
CA GLY A 87 -22.12 -17.07 -44.93
C GLY A 87 -21.78 -16.51 -43.54
N GLY A 88 -21.28 -15.27 -43.44
CA GLY A 88 -20.95 -14.64 -42.15
C GLY A 88 -19.66 -15.11 -41.48
N ILE A 89 -18.81 -15.87 -42.19
CA ILE A 89 -17.52 -16.35 -41.66
C ILE A 89 -16.48 -15.22 -41.58
N MET A 90 -16.61 -14.24 -42.47
CA MET A 90 -15.83 -12.99 -42.49
C MET A 90 -16.77 -11.82 -42.67
N ASP A 91 -16.35 -10.62 -42.28
CA ASP A 91 -17.14 -9.38 -42.36
C ASP A 91 -16.80 -8.54 -43.60
N VAL A 92 -15.55 -8.61 -44.05
CA VAL A 92 -15.04 -7.86 -45.19
C VAL A 92 -14.17 -8.76 -46.06
N GLY A 93 -14.38 -8.72 -47.38
CA GLY A 93 -13.63 -9.48 -48.38
C GLY A 93 -12.80 -8.59 -49.30
N PHE A 94 -11.58 -9.03 -49.64
CA PHE A 94 -10.72 -8.42 -50.64
C PHE A 94 -10.75 -9.24 -51.92
N LEU A 95 -11.03 -8.58 -53.05
CA LEU A 95 -11.02 -9.19 -54.37
C LEU A 95 -10.23 -8.34 -55.37
N PRO A 96 -9.62 -8.96 -56.40
CA PRO A 96 -9.14 -8.24 -57.56
C PRO A 96 -10.28 -7.47 -58.25
N GLY A 97 -9.97 -6.28 -58.78
CA GLY A 97 -10.93 -5.47 -59.53
C GLY A 97 -11.45 -6.21 -60.76
N GLY A 98 -12.75 -6.04 -61.05
CA GLY A 98 -13.44 -6.69 -62.17
C GLY A 98 -13.87 -8.14 -61.92
N PHE A 99 -13.43 -8.77 -60.82
CA PHE A 99 -13.78 -10.15 -60.52
C PHE A 99 -15.26 -10.32 -60.13
N LEU A 100 -15.80 -9.41 -59.31
CA LEU A 100 -17.20 -9.44 -58.88
C LEU A 100 -18.13 -9.29 -60.09
N GLU A 101 -17.83 -8.34 -60.98
CA GLU A 101 -18.58 -8.08 -62.21
C GLU A 101 -18.50 -9.26 -63.16
N TYR A 102 -17.32 -9.86 -63.31
CA TYR A 102 -17.13 -11.06 -64.13
C TYR A 102 -18.00 -12.23 -63.64
N MET A 103 -18.00 -12.51 -62.34
CA MET A 103 -18.80 -13.59 -61.74
C MET A 103 -20.31 -13.32 -61.81
N THR A 104 -20.70 -12.04 -61.70
CA THR A 104 -22.08 -11.60 -61.88
C THR A 104 -22.55 -11.78 -63.33
N ASN A 105 -21.71 -11.41 -64.30
CA ASN A 105 -22.00 -11.60 -65.73
C ASN A 105 -22.11 -13.08 -66.13
N LEU A 106 -21.43 -13.98 -65.43
CA LEU A 106 -21.56 -15.42 -65.60
C LEU A 106 -22.80 -16.01 -64.90
N GLY A 107 -23.55 -15.23 -64.12
CA GLY A 107 -24.71 -15.69 -63.36
C GLY A 107 -24.38 -16.58 -62.16
N LEU A 108 -23.11 -16.59 -61.72
CA LEU A 108 -22.63 -17.45 -60.64
C LEU A 108 -22.71 -16.78 -59.26
N VAL A 109 -22.84 -15.46 -59.21
CA VAL A 109 -22.90 -14.66 -57.99
C VAL A 109 -23.94 -13.55 -58.14
N ASP A 110 -24.73 -13.32 -57.08
CA ASP A 110 -25.67 -12.21 -56.99
C ASP A 110 -24.99 -10.98 -56.37
N ALA A 111 -24.66 -9.99 -57.20
CA ALA A 111 -24.01 -8.75 -56.77
C ALA A 111 -24.84 -7.96 -55.75
N THR A 112 -26.17 -8.11 -55.71
CA THR A 112 -27.02 -7.33 -54.79
C THR A 112 -26.78 -7.64 -53.32
N LYS A 113 -26.18 -8.81 -53.03
CA LYS A 113 -25.80 -9.26 -51.68
C LYS A 113 -24.54 -8.58 -51.15
N PHE A 114 -23.77 -7.92 -52.00
CA PHE A 114 -22.51 -7.29 -51.65
C PHE A 114 -22.54 -5.78 -51.88
N ALA A 115 -21.92 -5.04 -50.97
CA ALA A 115 -21.69 -3.61 -51.09
C ALA A 115 -20.19 -3.31 -51.09
N THR A 116 -19.76 -2.39 -51.94
CA THR A 116 -18.36 -1.95 -52.02
C THR A 116 -18.06 -0.85 -51.01
N LEU A 117 -16.98 -1.00 -50.25
CA LEU A 117 -16.42 0.06 -49.40
C LEU A 117 -15.53 0.99 -50.21
N HIS A 118 -15.59 2.31 -49.91
CA HIS A 118 -14.78 3.34 -50.58
C HIS A 118 -14.88 3.28 -52.12
N CYS A 119 -16.11 3.19 -52.64
CA CYS A 119 -16.36 3.04 -54.08
C CYS A 119 -15.77 4.20 -54.90
N ARG A 120 -14.89 3.84 -55.85
CA ARG A 120 -14.35 4.71 -56.89
C ARG A 120 -14.85 4.23 -58.24
N GLN A 121 -15.94 4.81 -58.73
CA GLN A 121 -16.37 4.61 -60.12
C GLN A 121 -15.60 5.54 -61.05
N SER A 122 -15.25 5.03 -62.24
CA SER A 122 -14.84 5.88 -63.35
C SER A 122 -16.04 6.15 -64.24
N ASN A 123 -16.60 7.37 -64.16
CA ASN A 123 -17.71 7.81 -65.04
C ASN A 123 -17.25 8.07 -66.50
N SER A 124 -16.14 7.49 -66.94
CA SER A 124 -15.61 7.71 -68.28
C SER A 124 -15.29 6.40 -68.98
N SER A 125 -15.99 6.18 -70.09
CA SER A 125 -15.71 5.15 -71.10
C SER A 125 -14.34 5.31 -71.78
N SER A 126 -13.56 6.35 -71.44
CA SER A 126 -12.17 6.57 -71.87
C SER A 126 -11.14 6.36 -70.76
N SER A 127 -11.53 5.79 -69.61
CA SER A 127 -10.59 5.59 -68.52
C SER A 127 -9.68 4.37 -68.73
N ASN A 128 -8.38 4.54 -68.49
CA ASN A 128 -7.35 3.49 -68.48
C ASN A 128 -7.60 2.35 -67.45
N ARG A 129 -8.74 2.37 -66.74
CA ARG A 129 -9.09 1.56 -65.57
C ARG A 129 -10.18 0.52 -65.84
N GLY A 130 -10.79 0.53 -67.04
CA GLY A 130 -11.94 -0.31 -67.36
C GLY A 130 -13.24 0.08 -66.63
N PRO A 131 -14.37 -0.58 -66.90
CA PRO A 131 -15.69 -0.24 -66.35
C PRO A 131 -15.94 -0.83 -64.94
N PHE A 132 -14.89 -1.05 -64.15
CA PHE A 132 -14.99 -1.82 -62.89
C PHE A 132 -15.14 -0.92 -61.66
N ILE A 133 -15.86 -1.42 -60.67
CA ILE A 133 -15.98 -0.81 -59.36
C ILE A 133 -14.71 -1.15 -58.56
N LEU A 134 -14.01 -0.11 -58.09
CA LEU A 134 -12.77 -0.26 -57.33
C LEU A 134 -12.88 0.42 -55.97
N SER A 135 -12.10 -0.07 -55.00
CA SER A 135 -11.92 0.58 -53.71
C SER A 135 -10.55 1.25 -53.59
N THR A 136 -9.56 0.78 -54.34
CA THR A 136 -8.15 1.21 -54.19
C THR A 136 -7.75 2.24 -55.24
N GLN A 137 -6.55 2.81 -55.10
CA GLN A 137 -5.87 3.41 -56.25
C GLN A 137 -5.46 2.33 -57.26
N THR A 138 -5.35 2.71 -58.53
CA THR A 138 -4.94 1.82 -59.62
C THR A 138 -3.42 1.80 -59.78
N HIS A 139 -2.90 0.64 -60.15
CA HIS A 139 -1.47 0.38 -60.35
C HIS A 139 -1.25 -0.18 -61.76
N PRO A 140 -0.04 -0.05 -62.33
CA PRO A 140 0.26 -0.66 -63.63
C PRO A 140 0.08 -2.18 -63.62
N GLY A 141 -0.23 -2.74 -64.78
CA GLY A 141 -0.30 -4.18 -64.98
C GLY A 141 1.03 -4.91 -64.82
N TRP A 142 1.00 -6.24 -64.98
CA TRP A 142 2.18 -7.09 -64.86
C TRP A 142 3.33 -6.64 -65.78
N ALA A 143 4.55 -6.66 -65.24
CA ALA A 143 5.75 -6.26 -65.95
C ALA A 143 6.59 -7.48 -66.32
N LEU A 144 7.23 -7.44 -67.49
CA LEU A 144 8.41 -8.25 -67.76
C LEU A 144 9.66 -7.39 -67.64
N ALA A 145 10.59 -7.80 -66.77
CA ALA A 145 11.82 -7.06 -66.47
C ALA A 145 13.08 -7.92 -66.65
N ARG A 146 14.17 -7.29 -67.10
CA ARG A 146 15.49 -7.90 -67.21
C ARG A 146 16.21 -7.78 -65.86
N MET A 147 16.80 -8.87 -65.38
CA MET A 147 17.67 -8.83 -64.20
C MET A 147 19.03 -8.21 -64.53
N ASN A 148 19.64 -7.51 -63.56
CA ASN A 148 20.97 -6.90 -63.75
C ASN A 148 22.07 -7.91 -64.08
N SER A 149 21.90 -9.17 -63.69
CA SER A 149 22.83 -10.28 -64.01
C SER A 149 22.86 -10.63 -65.50
N ILE A 150 21.83 -10.28 -66.28
CA ILE A 150 21.78 -10.52 -67.73
C ILE A 150 22.57 -9.40 -68.42
N ASN A 151 23.79 -9.70 -68.86
CA ASN A 151 24.72 -8.74 -69.47
C ASN A 151 25.55 -9.39 -70.60
N GLY A 152 26.33 -8.59 -71.31
CA GLY A 152 27.20 -9.08 -72.40
C GLY A 152 26.41 -9.79 -73.52
N PRO A 153 26.77 -11.05 -73.88
CA PRO A 153 26.17 -11.76 -75.02
C PRO A 153 24.66 -12.03 -74.85
N ASP A 154 24.17 -12.24 -73.62
CA ASP A 154 22.75 -12.49 -73.35
C ASP A 154 21.86 -11.25 -73.55
N MET A 155 22.46 -10.06 -73.68
CA MET A 155 21.72 -8.83 -73.95
C MET A 155 21.01 -8.86 -75.31
N GLN A 156 21.56 -9.61 -76.28
CA GLN A 156 20.92 -9.76 -77.60
C GLN A 156 19.56 -10.45 -77.46
N VAL A 157 19.50 -11.56 -76.70
CA VAL A 157 18.26 -12.28 -76.42
C VAL A 157 17.26 -11.38 -75.70
N ALA A 158 17.71 -10.59 -74.71
CA ALA A 158 16.83 -9.67 -73.99
C ALA A 158 16.20 -8.61 -74.92
N ASN A 159 16.96 -8.10 -75.89
CA ASN A 159 16.46 -7.16 -76.89
C ASN A 159 15.47 -7.80 -77.87
N GLU A 160 15.74 -9.04 -78.30
CA GLU A 160 14.83 -9.80 -79.17
C GLU A 160 13.51 -10.11 -78.47
N VAL A 161 13.55 -10.54 -77.20
CA VAL A 161 12.35 -10.74 -76.38
C VAL A 161 11.56 -9.45 -76.25
N ALA A 162 12.21 -8.32 -75.95
CA ALA A 162 11.53 -7.04 -75.84
C ALA A 162 10.86 -6.63 -77.17
N ARG A 163 11.53 -6.84 -78.31
CA ARG A 163 10.98 -6.57 -79.63
C ARG A 163 9.78 -7.48 -79.92
N ALA A 164 9.90 -8.78 -79.66
CA ALA A 164 8.83 -9.75 -79.88
C ALA A 164 7.57 -9.36 -79.11
N LEU A 165 7.69 -9.00 -77.84
CA LEU A 165 6.56 -8.59 -77.02
C LEU A 165 5.83 -7.38 -77.59
N LEU A 166 6.56 -6.35 -78.03
CA LEU A 166 5.97 -5.13 -78.58
C LEU A 166 5.31 -5.33 -79.95
N THR A 167 5.55 -6.46 -80.63
CA THR A 167 4.84 -6.82 -81.88
C THR A 167 3.55 -7.61 -81.64
N ILE A 168 3.30 -8.08 -80.43
CA ILE A 168 2.08 -8.84 -80.09
C ILE A 168 0.89 -7.89 -80.02
N ASN A 169 -0.15 -8.20 -80.79
CA ASN A 169 -1.45 -7.53 -80.77
C ASN A 169 -2.57 -8.47 -80.28
N LYS A 170 -3.79 -7.94 -80.10
CA LYS A 170 -4.95 -8.67 -79.56
C LYS A 170 -5.38 -9.93 -80.34
N THR A 171 -4.98 -10.04 -81.60
CA THR A 171 -5.30 -11.20 -82.45
C THR A 171 -4.21 -12.26 -82.47
N HIS A 172 -3.05 -11.97 -81.90
CA HIS A 172 -1.93 -12.89 -81.88
C HIS A 172 -2.27 -14.15 -81.05
N PRO A 173 -1.91 -15.37 -81.50
CA PRO A 173 -2.27 -16.61 -80.79
C PRO A 173 -1.89 -16.62 -79.31
N ALA A 174 -0.72 -16.05 -78.97
CA ALA A 174 -0.27 -15.93 -77.58
C ALA A 174 -1.14 -14.98 -76.74
N ALA A 175 -1.62 -13.87 -77.31
CA ALA A 175 -2.48 -12.91 -76.64
C ALA A 175 -3.88 -13.49 -76.40
N VAL A 176 -4.42 -14.20 -77.40
CA VAL A 176 -5.70 -14.92 -77.31
C VAL A 176 -5.63 -16.03 -76.25
N ALA A 177 -4.58 -16.86 -76.29
CA ALA A 177 -4.42 -17.96 -75.35
C ALA A 177 -4.28 -17.48 -73.89
N ALA A 178 -3.52 -16.39 -73.67
CA ALA A 178 -3.27 -15.82 -72.35
C ALA A 178 -4.26 -14.71 -71.95
N ARG A 179 -5.29 -14.44 -72.79
CA ARG A 179 -6.37 -13.48 -72.54
C ARG A 179 -5.92 -12.05 -72.20
N TYR A 180 -4.90 -11.55 -72.90
CA TYR A 180 -4.48 -10.14 -72.83
C TYR A 180 -4.58 -9.47 -74.20
N SER A 181 -4.51 -8.13 -74.26
CA SER A 181 -4.59 -7.40 -75.53
C SER A 181 -3.21 -7.29 -76.21
N HIS A 182 -2.26 -6.59 -75.60
CA HIS A 182 -0.94 -6.33 -76.17
C HIS A 182 0.08 -5.99 -75.07
N TRP A 183 1.34 -5.78 -75.44
CA TRP A 183 2.37 -5.25 -74.54
C TRP A 183 2.73 -3.82 -74.92
N ASN A 184 2.88 -2.98 -73.90
CA ASN A 184 3.29 -1.58 -74.04
C ASN A 184 4.72 -1.35 -73.52
N LEU A 185 5.23 -0.16 -73.84
CA LEU A 185 6.37 0.40 -73.14
C LEU A 185 6.13 0.37 -71.62
N PRO A 186 7.19 0.23 -70.81
CA PRO A 186 7.07 0.17 -69.36
C PRO A 186 6.22 1.31 -68.79
N ALA A 187 5.20 0.95 -68.02
CA ALA A 187 4.52 1.90 -67.17
C ALA A 187 5.43 2.35 -66.00
N SER A 188 5.01 3.40 -65.29
CA SER A 188 5.69 3.80 -64.05
C SER A 188 5.28 2.87 -62.89
N TYR A 189 6.25 2.17 -62.32
CA TYR A 189 6.07 1.30 -61.15
C TYR A 189 6.38 2.00 -59.82
N GLN A 190 6.66 3.30 -59.84
CA GLN A 190 6.95 4.07 -58.63
C GLN A 190 5.80 3.97 -57.61
N VAL A 191 4.55 4.02 -58.09
CA VAL A 191 3.35 3.92 -57.23
C VAL A 191 3.32 2.58 -56.47
N VAL A 192 3.76 1.48 -57.11
CA VAL A 192 3.87 0.16 -56.46
C VAL A 192 4.98 0.18 -55.40
N SER A 193 6.14 0.78 -55.72
CA SER A 193 7.25 0.91 -54.78
C SER A 193 6.87 1.76 -53.57
N ASP A 194 6.22 2.90 -53.77
CA ASP A 194 5.78 3.81 -52.71
C ASP A 194 4.78 3.13 -51.78
N MET A 195 3.82 2.39 -52.35
CA MET A 195 2.87 1.57 -51.59
C MET A 195 3.61 0.53 -50.73
N GLN A 196 4.52 -0.24 -51.31
CA GLN A 196 5.25 -1.30 -50.62
C GLN A 196 6.16 -0.75 -49.50
N LEU A 197 6.74 0.44 -49.68
CA LEU A 197 7.48 1.14 -48.64
C LEU A 197 6.54 1.61 -47.52
N ALA A 198 5.40 2.21 -47.87
CA ALA A 198 4.42 2.72 -46.91
C ALA A 198 3.83 1.61 -46.02
N THR A 199 3.56 0.43 -46.59
CA THR A 199 3.03 -0.72 -45.84
C THR A 199 4.12 -1.59 -45.19
N GLY A 200 5.41 -1.26 -45.38
CA GLY A 200 6.54 -1.97 -44.77
C GLY A 200 6.96 -3.28 -45.44
N LEU A 201 6.42 -3.58 -46.63
CA LEU A 201 6.78 -4.75 -47.44
C LEU A 201 8.16 -4.60 -48.10
N ALA A 202 8.47 -3.37 -48.52
CA ALA A 202 9.81 -2.95 -48.88
C ALA A 202 10.38 -2.11 -47.72
N LYS A 203 11.65 -2.31 -47.40
CA LYS A 203 12.37 -1.48 -46.44
C LYS A 203 13.57 -0.85 -47.12
N GLN A 204 13.81 0.41 -46.85
CA GLN A 204 15.02 1.07 -47.30
C GLN A 204 16.19 0.63 -46.42
N ASP A 205 17.24 0.13 -47.04
CA ASP A 205 18.48 -0.18 -46.36
C ASP A 205 19.15 1.14 -45.94
N PRO A 206 19.38 1.39 -44.64
CA PRO A 206 19.85 2.68 -44.15
C PRO A 206 21.24 3.06 -44.67
N VAL A 207 22.06 2.07 -45.06
CA VAL A 207 23.44 2.27 -45.51
C VAL A 207 23.51 2.43 -47.03
N SER A 208 22.87 1.52 -47.76
CA SER A 208 22.94 1.51 -49.22
C SER A 208 21.86 2.36 -49.91
N GLN A 209 20.89 2.88 -49.15
CA GLN A 209 19.71 3.62 -49.63
C GLN A 209 18.87 2.83 -50.66
N ARG A 210 19.15 1.54 -50.86
CA ARG A 210 18.41 0.65 -51.76
C ARG A 210 17.23 0.03 -51.03
N SER A 211 16.07 0.02 -51.68
CA SER A 211 14.91 -0.71 -51.19
C SER A 211 15.14 -2.22 -51.34
N LYS A 212 14.97 -2.95 -50.24
CA LYS A 212 14.96 -4.42 -50.21
C LYS A 212 13.57 -4.90 -49.84
N CYS A 213 12.99 -5.78 -50.65
CA CYS A 213 11.76 -6.47 -50.29
C CYS A 213 12.06 -7.53 -49.22
N VAL A 214 11.12 -7.71 -48.30
CA VAL A 214 11.19 -8.79 -47.32
C VAL A 214 11.08 -10.13 -48.06
N ARG A 215 11.93 -11.10 -47.71
CA ARG A 215 11.84 -12.47 -48.25
C ARG A 215 10.90 -13.30 -47.39
N PHE A 216 10.05 -14.08 -48.04
CA PHE A 216 9.02 -14.88 -47.39
C PHE A 216 9.25 -16.37 -47.63
N HIS A 217 9.02 -17.19 -46.60
CA HIS A 217 9.10 -18.65 -46.63
C HIS A 217 7.80 -19.32 -46.17
N ASP A 218 7.02 -18.63 -45.34
CA ASP A 218 5.72 -19.06 -44.84
C ASP A 218 4.81 -17.87 -44.53
N LEU A 219 3.54 -18.13 -44.20
CA LEU A 219 2.56 -17.07 -43.95
C LEU A 219 2.96 -16.12 -42.80
N TYR A 220 3.63 -16.63 -41.77
CA TYR A 220 4.10 -15.79 -40.67
C TYR A 220 5.24 -14.85 -41.11
N SER A 221 6.15 -15.33 -41.96
CA SER A 221 7.24 -14.49 -42.49
C SER A 221 6.72 -13.33 -43.35
N MET A 222 5.52 -13.46 -43.93
CA MET A 222 4.83 -12.44 -44.74
C MET A 222 4.25 -11.28 -43.92
N ILE A 223 4.14 -11.43 -42.61
CA ILE A 223 3.65 -10.36 -41.73
C ILE A 223 4.66 -9.21 -41.72
N THR A 224 4.21 -8.06 -42.20
CA THR A 224 4.94 -6.79 -42.19
C THR A 224 4.12 -5.74 -41.44
N CYS A 225 4.72 -5.17 -40.40
CA CYS A 225 4.07 -4.13 -39.60
C CYS A 225 4.54 -2.75 -40.08
N PRO A 226 3.62 -1.78 -40.23
CA PRO A 226 3.97 -0.43 -40.62
C PRO A 226 4.76 0.29 -39.50
N PRO A 227 5.39 1.46 -39.78
CA PRO A 227 6.12 2.24 -38.79
C PRO A 227 5.30 2.49 -37.49
N GLY A 228 5.96 2.37 -36.34
CA GLY A 228 5.31 2.45 -35.01
C GLY A 228 4.69 1.14 -34.49
N TYR A 229 4.74 0.07 -35.29
CA TYR A 229 4.26 -1.26 -34.91
C TYR A 229 5.35 -2.31 -35.11
N PHE A 230 5.34 -3.34 -34.27
CA PHE A 230 6.26 -4.47 -34.37
C PHE A 230 5.50 -5.79 -34.48
N ARG A 231 6.14 -6.76 -35.16
CA ARG A 231 5.59 -8.10 -35.34
C ARG A 231 5.74 -8.90 -34.06
N LEU A 232 4.64 -9.43 -33.55
CA LEU A 232 4.63 -10.30 -32.39
C LEU A 232 5.28 -11.65 -32.69
N PRO A 233 5.93 -12.29 -31.69
CA PRO A 233 6.47 -13.65 -31.85
C PRO A 233 5.41 -14.67 -32.25
N ARG A 234 5.80 -15.70 -33.02
CA ARG A 234 4.89 -16.72 -33.57
C ARG A 234 3.97 -17.37 -32.53
N ALA A 235 4.50 -17.64 -31.33
CA ALA A 235 3.72 -18.22 -30.23
C ALA A 235 2.63 -17.26 -29.70
N SER A 236 2.90 -15.95 -29.71
CA SER A 236 1.98 -14.92 -29.25
C SER A 236 0.86 -14.65 -30.25
N VAL A 237 1.17 -14.67 -31.56
CA VAL A 237 0.16 -14.49 -32.64
C VAL A 237 -0.95 -15.54 -32.55
N ARG A 238 -0.61 -16.80 -32.23
CA ARG A 238 -1.61 -17.87 -32.08
C ARG A 238 -2.54 -17.65 -30.90
N LYS A 239 -2.01 -17.21 -29.76
CA LYS A 239 -2.80 -16.88 -28.56
C LYS A 239 -3.72 -15.68 -28.78
N GLN A 240 -3.38 -14.78 -29.69
CA GLN A 240 -4.16 -13.59 -29.98
C GLN A 240 -5.53 -13.88 -30.61
N CYS A 241 -5.67 -15.01 -31.32
CA CYS A 241 -6.98 -15.45 -31.81
C CYS A 241 -7.93 -15.75 -30.64
N GLU A 242 -7.42 -16.34 -29.54
CA GLU A 242 -8.21 -16.60 -28.33
C GLU A 242 -8.65 -15.28 -27.67
N ASN A 243 -7.77 -14.28 -27.63
CA ASN A 243 -8.05 -12.97 -27.02
C ASN A 243 -9.06 -12.11 -27.80
N THR A 244 -9.17 -12.32 -29.11
CA THR A 244 -10.08 -11.57 -29.99
C THR A 244 -11.47 -12.21 -30.07
N ASN A 245 -11.75 -13.24 -29.24
CA ASN A 245 -12.95 -14.08 -29.33
C ASN A 245 -13.19 -14.64 -30.74
N PHE A 246 -12.14 -14.81 -31.54
CA PHE A 246 -12.22 -15.32 -32.90
C PHE A 246 -11.57 -16.70 -32.99
N THR A 247 -12.35 -17.70 -33.40
CA THR A 247 -11.83 -19.05 -33.63
C THR A 247 -11.58 -19.24 -35.13
N CYS A 248 -10.32 -19.50 -35.50
CA CYS A 248 -9.97 -19.75 -36.90
C CYS A 248 -10.71 -21.00 -37.43
N PRO A 249 -11.49 -20.90 -38.52
CA PRO A 249 -12.23 -22.04 -39.06
C PRO A 249 -11.31 -23.20 -39.47
N MET A 250 -11.79 -24.45 -39.31
CA MET A 250 -11.00 -25.63 -39.65
C MET A 250 -10.58 -25.63 -41.12
N GLY A 251 -9.30 -25.92 -41.38
CA GLY A 251 -8.73 -25.96 -42.73
C GLY A 251 -8.41 -24.60 -43.35
N LYS A 252 -8.49 -23.50 -42.59
CA LYS A 252 -8.09 -22.16 -43.03
C LYS A 252 -6.83 -21.68 -42.30
N GLN A 253 -6.15 -20.69 -42.89
CA GLN A 253 -5.01 -20.00 -42.27
C GLN A 253 -5.46 -18.61 -41.83
N CYS A 254 -5.30 -18.29 -40.54
CA CYS A 254 -5.70 -17.01 -39.98
C CYS A 254 -4.53 -16.27 -39.32
N LEU A 255 -4.52 -14.95 -39.44
CA LEU A 255 -3.59 -14.04 -38.76
C LEU A 255 -4.38 -13.11 -37.84
N CYS A 256 -4.26 -13.29 -36.52
CA CYS A 256 -4.98 -12.50 -35.52
C CYS A 256 -4.07 -11.45 -34.90
N GLN A 257 -4.32 -10.18 -35.18
CA GLN A 257 -3.59 -9.02 -34.65
C GLN A 257 -2.05 -9.16 -34.56
N PRO A 258 -1.35 -9.67 -35.58
CA PRO A 258 0.06 -10.03 -35.45
C PRO A 258 1.01 -8.84 -35.24
N CYS A 259 0.52 -7.60 -35.33
CA CYS A 259 1.26 -6.39 -35.04
C CYS A 259 0.78 -5.74 -33.75
N SER A 260 1.71 -5.34 -32.88
CA SER A 260 1.43 -4.54 -31.69
C SER A 260 2.09 -3.18 -31.78
N LYS A 261 1.43 -2.15 -31.25
CA LYS A 261 1.98 -0.79 -31.16
C LYS A 261 3.15 -0.78 -30.17
N ALA A 262 4.37 -0.53 -30.63
CA ALA A 262 5.55 -0.40 -29.76
C ALA A 262 5.76 1.06 -29.36
N LEU A 263 6.19 1.27 -28.11
CA LEU A 263 7.13 2.35 -27.85
C LEU A 263 8.53 1.80 -28.17
N GLU A 264 9.38 2.61 -28.81
CA GLU A 264 10.70 2.14 -29.26
C GLU A 264 11.57 1.67 -28.08
N VAL A 265 11.45 2.36 -26.95
CA VAL A 265 12.12 2.04 -25.68
C VAL A 265 11.09 1.93 -24.58
N GLU A 266 11.20 0.88 -23.77
CA GLU A 266 10.34 0.66 -22.60
C GLU A 266 11.17 0.59 -21.32
N VAL A 267 10.62 1.14 -20.24
CA VAL A 267 11.22 1.10 -18.90
C VAL A 267 10.30 0.33 -17.98
N HIS A 268 10.87 -0.59 -17.19
CA HIS A 268 10.15 -1.43 -16.24
C HIS A 268 10.80 -1.34 -14.87
N ASN A 269 10.01 -1.39 -13.80
CA ASN A 269 10.54 -1.52 -12.44
C ASN A 269 11.01 -2.97 -12.19
N HIS A 270 12.08 -3.15 -11.43
CA HIS A 270 12.59 -4.47 -11.06
C HIS A 270 12.45 -4.68 -9.54
N PRO A 271 11.98 -5.86 -9.06
CA PRO A 271 11.71 -7.11 -9.80
C PRO A 271 10.26 -7.31 -10.31
N GLU A 272 9.34 -6.39 -10.05
CA GLU A 272 7.91 -6.55 -10.38
C GLU A 272 7.60 -6.58 -11.89
N ASP A 273 8.52 -6.10 -12.73
CA ASP A 273 8.40 -6.03 -14.19
C ASP A 273 7.17 -5.21 -14.65
N LYS A 274 6.80 -4.19 -13.85
CA LYS A 274 5.74 -3.24 -14.16
C LYS A 274 6.28 -2.12 -15.04
N ARG A 275 5.63 -1.88 -16.16
CA ARG A 275 5.96 -0.82 -17.12
C ARG A 275 5.78 0.58 -16.53
N CYS A 276 6.82 1.41 -16.60
CA CYS A 276 6.76 2.82 -16.26
C CYS A 276 6.04 3.64 -17.35
N ARG A 277 5.30 4.66 -16.92
CA ARG A 277 4.62 5.62 -17.81
C ARG A 277 5.07 7.04 -17.52
N LYS A 278 4.90 7.89 -18.53
CA LYS A 278 5.30 9.30 -18.48
C LYS A 278 4.51 10.06 -17.40
N VAL A 279 5.21 10.75 -16.51
CA VAL A 279 4.71 11.52 -15.35
C VAL A 279 3.91 10.68 -14.34
N GLU A 280 4.09 9.35 -14.32
CA GLU A 280 3.49 8.48 -13.31
C GLU A 280 4.53 7.97 -12.31
N VAL A 281 4.09 7.65 -11.09
CA VAL A 281 4.92 6.98 -10.08
C VAL A 281 5.16 5.53 -10.52
N CYS A 282 6.39 5.24 -10.93
CA CYS A 282 6.75 3.91 -11.41
C CYS A 282 7.10 2.94 -10.26
N LYS A 283 7.81 3.43 -9.23
CA LYS A 283 8.19 2.63 -8.05
C LYS A 283 8.08 3.48 -6.78
N LYS A 284 7.59 2.85 -5.71
CA LYS A 284 7.66 3.36 -4.33
C LYS A 284 8.77 2.60 -3.60
N ALA A 285 9.62 3.31 -2.87
CA ALA A 285 10.74 2.72 -2.13
C ALA A 285 10.88 3.41 -0.77
N ALA A 286 11.37 2.71 0.26
CA ALA A 286 11.76 3.33 1.52
C ALA A 286 13.09 4.10 1.39
N GLN A 287 13.38 5.03 2.31
CA GLN A 287 14.70 5.69 2.36
C GLN A 287 15.82 4.63 2.40
N ASN A 288 16.88 4.85 1.61
CA ASN A 288 18.03 3.95 1.42
C ASN A 288 17.71 2.59 0.77
N GLU A 289 16.46 2.34 0.38
CA GLU A 289 16.10 1.12 -0.36
C GLU A 289 16.47 1.27 -1.86
N PRO A 290 17.14 0.26 -2.46
CA PRO A 290 17.50 0.31 -3.88
C PRO A 290 16.29 0.18 -4.82
N ALA A 291 16.08 1.22 -5.62
CA ALA A 291 15.09 1.26 -6.70
C ALA A 291 15.75 0.91 -8.04
N THR A 292 15.69 -0.36 -8.44
CA THR A 292 16.21 -0.84 -9.73
C THR A 292 15.19 -0.75 -10.87
N PHE A 293 15.66 -0.34 -12.05
CA PHE A 293 14.88 -0.22 -13.27
C PHE A 293 15.59 -0.91 -14.44
N ARG A 294 14.80 -1.55 -15.29
CA ARG A 294 15.28 -2.23 -16.50
C ARG A 294 14.71 -1.54 -17.74
N ILE A 295 15.59 -1.22 -18.69
CA ILE A 295 15.24 -0.57 -19.94
C ILE A 295 15.40 -1.58 -21.08
N ARG A 296 14.42 -1.63 -21.97
CA ARG A 296 14.42 -2.49 -23.15
C ARG A 296 14.22 -1.63 -24.41
N ASP A 297 15.23 -1.60 -25.28
CA ASP A 297 15.14 -1.06 -26.63
C ASP A 297 14.67 -2.16 -27.58
N ASN A 298 13.43 -2.05 -28.05
CA ASN A 298 12.81 -3.04 -28.93
C ASN A 298 13.39 -3.03 -30.35
N LEU A 299 14.16 -2.00 -30.70
CA LEU A 299 14.87 -1.89 -31.98
C LEU A 299 16.30 -2.48 -31.92
N GLU A 300 16.73 -2.99 -30.76
CA GLU A 300 18.05 -3.58 -30.53
C GLU A 300 19.22 -2.70 -31.03
N ARG A 301 19.08 -1.37 -30.92
CA ARG A 301 20.14 -0.44 -31.34
C ARG A 301 21.33 -0.56 -30.38
N ASN A 302 22.54 -0.44 -30.91
CA ASN A 302 23.76 -0.44 -30.10
C ASN A 302 24.12 0.99 -29.68
N LEU A 303 23.27 1.59 -28.85
CA LEU A 303 23.43 2.96 -28.37
C LEU A 303 23.68 2.97 -26.86
N SER A 304 24.33 4.03 -26.36
CA SER A 304 24.38 4.32 -24.93
C SER A 304 23.19 5.18 -24.55
N LEU A 305 22.52 4.85 -23.44
CA LEU A 305 21.45 5.68 -22.88
C LEU A 305 22.01 6.51 -21.73
N THR A 306 21.44 7.67 -21.46
CA THR A 306 21.79 8.48 -20.30
C THR A 306 20.55 8.65 -19.44
N TYR A 307 20.65 8.34 -18.15
CA TYR A 307 19.60 8.68 -17.20
C TYR A 307 20.02 9.89 -16.37
N THR A 308 19.05 10.76 -16.07
CA THR A 308 19.21 11.89 -15.16
C THR A 308 18.16 11.77 -14.07
N TYR A 309 18.62 11.69 -12.83
CA TYR A 309 17.81 11.57 -11.64
C TYR A 309 17.79 12.88 -10.87
N TYR A 310 16.64 13.52 -10.80
CA TYR A 310 16.43 14.81 -10.13
C TYR A 310 15.98 14.58 -8.69
N VAL A 311 16.85 14.90 -7.74
CA VAL A 311 16.55 14.89 -6.32
C VAL A 311 15.81 16.18 -5.94
N THR A 312 16.27 17.31 -6.44
CA THR A 312 15.62 18.64 -6.38
C THR A 312 15.80 19.37 -7.72
N GLU A 313 15.20 20.55 -7.91
CA GLU A 313 15.40 21.35 -9.14
C GLU A 313 16.87 21.69 -9.44
N LYS A 314 17.73 21.70 -8.43
CA LYS A 314 19.15 22.08 -8.55
C LYS A 314 20.13 20.91 -8.32
N ASP A 315 19.63 19.77 -7.85
CA ASP A 315 20.45 18.62 -7.49
C ASP A 315 20.01 17.41 -8.30
N TYR A 316 20.87 16.98 -9.22
CA TYR A 316 20.61 15.88 -10.13
C TYR A 316 21.86 15.03 -10.35
N ILE A 317 21.64 13.74 -10.54
CA ILE A 317 22.67 12.75 -10.85
C ILE A 317 22.46 12.28 -12.28
N THR A 318 23.48 12.44 -13.11
CA THR A 318 23.44 11.95 -14.50
C THR A 318 24.48 10.84 -14.68
N ALA A 319 24.08 9.72 -15.29
CA ALA A 319 25.03 8.67 -15.65
C ALA A 319 24.64 7.96 -16.96
N THR A 320 25.67 7.50 -17.66
CA THR A 320 25.54 6.78 -18.93
C THR A 320 25.44 5.28 -18.68
N LEU A 321 24.44 4.65 -19.30
CA LEU A 321 24.11 3.25 -19.20
C LEU A 321 24.61 2.51 -20.43
N PRO A 322 25.65 1.68 -20.29
CA PRO A 322 25.98 0.71 -21.32
C PRO A 322 24.95 -0.44 -21.33
N PRO A 323 24.78 -1.14 -22.46
CA PRO A 323 23.97 -2.34 -22.50
C PRO A 323 24.57 -3.43 -21.60
N ILE A 324 23.71 -4.24 -21.00
CA ILE A 324 24.12 -5.38 -20.17
C ILE A 324 24.96 -6.35 -21.01
N LYS A 325 26.10 -6.79 -20.46
CA LYS A 325 27.06 -7.67 -21.16
C LYS A 325 26.35 -8.94 -21.66
N GLY A 326 26.42 -9.17 -22.97
CA GLY A 326 25.85 -10.36 -23.63
C GLY A 326 24.40 -10.21 -24.11
N THR A 327 23.76 -9.06 -23.89
CA THR A 327 22.39 -8.77 -24.36
C THR A 327 22.37 -7.52 -25.23
N ARG A 328 21.59 -7.52 -26.31
CA ARG A 328 21.36 -6.32 -27.15
C ARG A 328 20.09 -5.60 -26.69
N GLY A 329 20.15 -4.26 -26.62
CA GLY A 329 19.00 -3.42 -26.27
C GLY A 329 18.49 -3.58 -24.83
N LEU A 330 19.27 -4.14 -23.91
CA LEU A 330 18.88 -4.28 -22.49
C LEU A 330 19.83 -3.48 -21.61
N TYR A 331 19.27 -2.64 -20.74
CA TYR A 331 20.02 -1.77 -19.82
C TYR A 331 19.39 -1.86 -18.43
N GLU A 332 20.18 -1.60 -17.40
CA GLU A 332 19.70 -1.63 -16.01
C GLU A 332 20.45 -0.60 -15.17
N PHE A 333 19.71 0.05 -14.27
CA PHE A 333 20.26 1.02 -13.34
C PHE A 333 19.52 0.97 -12.01
N THR A 334 20.19 1.41 -10.94
CA THR A 334 19.63 1.41 -9.60
C THR A 334 19.82 2.79 -8.98
N LEU A 335 18.76 3.29 -8.34
CA LEU A 335 18.74 4.54 -7.62
C LEU A 335 18.62 4.27 -6.11
N THR A 336 19.34 5.02 -5.30
CA THR A 336 19.25 5.01 -3.84
C THR A 336 19.29 6.44 -3.33
N THR A 337 18.40 6.80 -2.40
CA THR A 337 18.43 8.11 -1.72
C THR A 337 17.82 8.01 -0.33
N HIS A 338 18.28 8.88 0.57
CA HIS A 338 17.67 9.09 1.89
C HIS A 338 16.66 10.25 1.87
N ILE A 339 16.59 11.05 0.80
CA ILE A 339 15.70 12.21 0.72
C ILE A 339 14.29 11.72 0.43
N LYS A 340 13.31 12.18 1.22
CA LYS A 340 11.89 11.83 1.08
C LYS A 340 11.24 12.68 -0.01
N GLY A 341 10.28 12.10 -0.74
CA GLY A 341 9.47 12.83 -1.71
C GLY A 341 9.34 12.13 -3.06
N SER A 342 8.78 12.86 -4.03
CA SER A 342 8.66 12.40 -5.41
C SER A 342 9.83 12.95 -6.23
N HIS A 343 10.65 12.05 -6.76
CA HIS A 343 11.83 12.38 -7.55
C HIS A 343 11.62 12.02 -9.02
N MET A 344 12.15 12.84 -9.93
CA MET A 344 11.95 12.67 -11.36
C MET A 344 13.13 11.95 -12.00
N VAL A 345 12.86 11.02 -12.91
CA VAL A 345 13.87 10.32 -13.71
C VAL A 345 13.64 10.58 -15.19
N GLU A 346 14.65 11.17 -15.82
CA GLU A 346 14.74 11.37 -17.25
C GLU A 346 15.66 10.33 -17.90
N ILE A 347 15.31 9.87 -19.10
CA ILE A 347 16.14 8.97 -19.90
C ILE A 347 16.21 9.52 -21.32
N THR A 348 17.44 9.67 -21.81
CA THR A 348 17.74 10.23 -23.12
C THR A 348 18.65 9.32 -23.94
N PHE A 349 18.51 9.40 -25.26
CA PHE A 349 19.49 8.87 -26.20
C PHE A 349 20.73 9.76 -26.27
N GLU A 350 21.81 9.21 -26.85
CA GLU A 350 22.98 9.97 -27.26
C GLU A 350 22.58 11.19 -28.11
N GLY A 351 22.93 12.40 -27.67
CA GLY A 351 22.47 13.65 -28.27
C GLY A 351 21.29 14.36 -27.57
N GLY A 352 20.79 13.81 -26.44
CA GLY A 352 19.83 14.50 -25.57
C GLY A 352 18.36 14.35 -25.95
N ILE A 353 18.03 13.39 -26.82
CA ILE A 353 16.64 13.13 -27.25
C ILE A 353 15.95 12.26 -26.19
N LEU A 354 14.85 12.74 -25.61
CA LEU A 354 14.05 12.00 -24.62
C LEU A 354 13.36 10.77 -25.22
N ILE A 355 13.32 9.68 -24.47
CA ILE A 355 12.51 8.50 -24.83
C ILE A 355 11.03 8.73 -24.51
N ASP A 356 10.13 8.05 -25.21
CA ASP A 356 8.67 8.26 -25.08
C ASP A 356 8.12 8.04 -23.66
N THR A 357 8.70 7.10 -22.91
CA THR A 357 8.28 6.78 -21.53
C THR A 357 8.83 7.75 -20.48
N SER A 358 9.63 8.75 -20.88
CA SER A 358 10.31 9.68 -19.99
C SER A 358 9.66 11.08 -19.98
N PRO A 359 9.66 11.82 -18.86
CA PRO A 359 10.13 11.44 -17.52
C PRO A 359 9.12 10.57 -16.75
N PHE A 360 9.58 9.85 -15.74
CA PHE A 360 8.73 9.13 -14.77
C PHE A 360 9.15 9.45 -13.33
N LEU A 361 8.31 9.10 -12.34
CA LEU A 361 8.52 9.45 -10.93
C LEU A 361 8.89 8.23 -10.07
N VAL A 362 9.73 8.47 -9.06
CA VAL A 362 10.08 7.52 -7.99
C VAL A 362 9.70 8.17 -6.65
N GLU A 363 8.88 7.50 -5.86
CA GLU A 363 8.40 8.02 -4.58
C GLU A 363 9.19 7.37 -3.43
N VAL A 364 9.87 8.20 -2.63
CA VAL A 364 10.68 7.74 -1.49
C VAL A 364 9.98 8.06 -0.19
N GLN A 365 9.66 7.01 0.58
CA GLN A 365 8.90 7.07 1.83
C GLN A 365 9.79 6.80 3.04
N SER A 366 9.33 7.20 4.23
CA SER A 366 10.06 6.93 5.48
C SER A 366 10.21 5.42 5.73
N VAL A 367 11.36 5.01 6.27
CA VAL A 367 11.58 3.62 6.71
C VAL A 367 10.61 3.26 7.83
N SER A 368 9.97 2.08 7.73
CA SER A 368 9.17 1.53 8.81
C SER A 368 10.10 0.91 9.86
N CYS A 369 10.21 1.56 11.02
CA CYS A 369 10.99 1.05 12.14
C CYS A 369 10.15 0.10 13.03
N GLY A 370 10.82 -0.69 13.87
CA GLY A 370 10.17 -1.55 14.86
C GLY A 370 9.40 -0.75 15.94
N PRO A 371 8.70 -1.44 16.86
CA PRO A 371 8.03 -0.77 17.98
C PRO A 371 9.02 0.09 18.79
N ASP A 372 8.56 1.27 19.24
CA ASP A 372 9.31 2.28 20.02
C ASP A 372 10.48 2.98 19.29
N MET A 373 10.57 2.84 17.98
CA MET A 373 11.60 3.47 17.14
C MET A 373 10.97 4.34 16.05
N ALA A 374 11.62 5.46 15.72
CA ALA A 374 11.24 6.33 14.60
C ALA A 374 12.41 6.49 13.62
N ALA A 375 12.09 6.62 12.33
CA ALA A 375 13.09 6.86 11.30
C ALA A 375 13.59 8.30 11.36
N SER A 376 14.91 8.46 11.37
CA SER A 376 15.61 9.75 11.30
C SER A 376 15.46 10.38 9.93
N GLU A 377 15.88 11.64 9.80
CA GLU A 377 15.96 12.34 8.52
C GLU A 377 16.83 11.58 7.48
N TYR A 378 17.81 10.82 7.95
CA TYR A 378 18.72 10.00 7.13
C TYR A 378 18.24 8.56 6.91
N GLY A 379 17.06 8.19 7.45
CA GLY A 379 16.49 6.84 7.33
C GLY A 379 17.06 5.82 8.33
N GLU A 380 17.66 6.27 9.43
CA GLU A 380 18.13 5.41 10.52
C GLU A 380 17.06 5.28 11.61
N CYS A 381 16.86 4.09 12.17
CA CYS A 381 15.90 3.90 13.25
C CYS A 381 16.49 4.32 14.60
N ILE A 382 15.91 5.34 15.23
CA ILE A 382 16.32 5.88 16.53
C ILE A 382 15.24 5.54 17.57
N ALA A 383 15.67 5.15 18.79
CA ALA A 383 14.76 4.90 19.91
C ALA A 383 14.09 6.21 20.37
N THR A 384 12.76 6.18 20.52
CA THR A 384 11.95 7.35 20.91
C THR A 384 11.43 7.28 22.35
N VAL A 385 11.62 6.14 23.02
CA VAL A 385 11.07 5.86 24.36
C VAL A 385 12.16 5.39 25.31
N GLU A 386 12.27 6.06 26.46
CA GLU A 386 13.08 5.61 27.60
C GLU A 386 12.17 5.09 28.72
N TYR A 387 12.35 3.82 29.09
CA TYR A 387 11.61 3.18 30.17
C TYR A 387 12.24 3.47 31.52
N VAL A 388 11.57 4.29 32.34
CA VAL A 388 12.03 4.62 33.70
C VAL A 388 11.39 3.65 34.69
N HIS A 389 12.24 2.96 35.46
CA HIS A 389 11.87 1.99 36.48
C HIS A 389 12.17 2.53 37.89
N LEU A 390 11.51 1.95 38.90
CA LEU A 390 11.77 2.31 40.28
C LEU A 390 13.19 1.88 40.68
N PRO A 391 13.90 2.69 41.49
CA PRO A 391 15.25 2.35 41.90
C PRO A 391 15.20 1.29 42.99
N ASN A 392 16.09 0.30 42.92
CA ASN A 392 16.08 -0.86 43.83
C ASN A 392 16.08 -0.49 45.33
N TRP A 393 16.76 0.60 45.69
CA TRP A 393 16.82 1.06 47.08
C TRP A 393 15.43 1.42 47.64
N PHE A 394 14.53 1.93 46.81
CA PHE A 394 13.18 2.32 47.21
C PHE A 394 12.32 1.10 47.52
N THR A 395 12.43 0.05 46.69
CA THR A 395 11.76 -1.23 46.93
C THR A 395 12.22 -1.86 48.23
N HIS A 396 13.54 -1.87 48.49
CA HIS A 396 14.07 -2.36 49.77
C HIS A 396 13.56 -1.55 50.96
N LEU A 397 13.50 -0.22 50.87
CA LEU A 397 12.96 0.64 51.92
C LEU A 397 11.49 0.28 52.26
N CYS A 398 10.64 0.11 51.25
CA CYS A 398 9.23 -0.25 51.45
C CYS A 398 9.06 -1.63 52.09
N ILE A 399 9.90 -2.60 51.71
CA ILE A 399 9.94 -3.93 52.35
C ILE A 399 10.32 -3.81 53.82
N TRP A 400 11.38 -3.07 54.14
CA TRP A 400 11.83 -2.87 55.52
C TRP A 400 10.76 -2.21 56.39
N LEU A 401 10.10 -1.16 55.89
CA LEU A 401 9.02 -0.48 56.60
C LEU A 401 7.83 -1.41 56.87
N THR A 402 7.48 -2.24 55.89
CA THR A 402 6.41 -3.25 56.04
C THR A 402 6.77 -4.27 57.12
N ILE A 403 7.99 -4.82 57.09
CA ILE A 403 8.48 -5.78 58.08
C ILE A 403 8.44 -5.16 59.48
N ILE A 404 8.97 -3.95 59.66
CA ILE A 404 8.99 -3.27 60.95
C ILE A 404 7.57 -3.02 61.47
N GLY A 405 6.67 -2.50 60.63
CA GLY A 405 5.29 -2.20 61.03
C GLY A 405 4.49 -3.45 61.42
N VAL A 406 4.56 -4.50 60.60
CA VAL A 406 3.86 -5.76 60.82
C VAL A 406 4.41 -6.48 62.05
N THR A 407 5.74 -6.60 62.18
CA THR A 407 6.37 -7.24 63.35
C THR A 407 6.06 -6.48 64.65
N LEU A 408 6.04 -5.14 64.62
CA LEU A 408 5.62 -4.33 65.77
C LEU A 408 4.17 -4.63 66.16
N ALA A 409 3.24 -4.67 65.19
CA ALA A 409 1.84 -4.99 65.47
C ALA A 409 1.65 -6.39 66.10
N PHE A 410 2.32 -7.42 65.56
CA PHE A 410 2.28 -8.77 66.12
C PHE A 410 2.95 -8.86 67.50
N SER A 411 4.07 -8.17 67.72
CA SER A 411 4.72 -8.14 69.04
C SER A 411 3.84 -7.49 70.11
N LEU A 412 3.13 -6.40 69.78
CA LEU A 412 2.18 -5.74 70.67
C LEU A 412 0.95 -6.61 70.94
N MET A 413 0.47 -7.34 69.93
CA MET A 413 -0.59 -8.34 70.11
C MET A 413 -0.16 -9.47 71.06
N MET A 414 1.06 -10.00 70.90
CA MET A 414 1.63 -11.02 71.79
C MET A 414 1.84 -10.49 73.21
N TRP A 415 2.33 -9.25 73.35
CA TRP A 415 2.46 -8.58 74.65
C TRP A 415 1.09 -8.41 75.33
N THR A 416 0.08 -7.98 74.58
CA THR A 416 -1.30 -7.85 75.09
C THR A 416 -1.86 -9.19 75.56
N PHE A 417 -1.57 -10.27 74.83
CA PHE A 417 -1.96 -11.63 75.22
C PHE A 417 -1.27 -12.12 76.49
N THR A 418 0.05 -11.99 76.58
CA THR A 418 0.81 -12.43 77.75
C THR A 418 0.42 -11.67 79.02
N LYS A 419 0.08 -10.38 78.91
CA LYS A 419 -0.27 -9.51 80.03
C LYS A 419 -1.78 -9.31 80.22
N ARG A 420 -2.64 -10.04 79.51
CA ARG A 420 -4.12 -9.89 79.51
C ARG A 420 -4.82 -9.99 80.88
N ARG A 421 -4.16 -10.58 81.89
CA ARG A 421 -4.70 -10.70 83.26
C ARG A 421 -4.30 -9.55 84.19
N THR A 422 -3.44 -8.64 83.73
CA THR A 422 -3.03 -7.47 84.53
C THR A 422 -4.14 -6.43 84.59
N LYS A 423 -4.33 -5.77 85.73
CA LYS A 423 -5.39 -4.76 85.94
C LYS A 423 -5.38 -3.66 84.86
N LEU A 424 -4.19 -3.25 84.42
CA LEU A 424 -4.00 -2.24 83.38
C LEU A 424 -4.62 -2.66 82.04
N ILE A 425 -4.31 -3.85 81.54
CA ILE A 425 -4.78 -4.31 80.22
C ILE A 425 -6.26 -4.70 80.25
N VAL A 426 -6.74 -5.24 81.37
CA VAL A 426 -8.18 -5.50 81.56
C VAL A 426 -8.97 -4.18 81.50
N ALA A 427 -8.48 -3.12 82.16
CA ALA A 427 -9.10 -1.79 82.10
C ALA A 427 -9.05 -1.19 80.68
N ALA A 428 -7.97 -1.43 79.93
CA ALA A 428 -7.79 -0.97 78.56
C ALA A 428 -8.57 -1.77 77.49
N GLN A 429 -9.39 -2.75 77.89
CA GLN A 429 -10.28 -3.54 77.02
C GLN A 429 -9.53 -4.32 75.90
N PRO A 430 -9.01 -5.53 76.18
CA PRO A 430 -8.06 -6.23 75.30
C PRO A 430 -8.61 -6.57 73.92
N ILE A 431 -9.92 -6.81 73.78
CA ILE A 431 -10.53 -7.13 72.49
C ILE A 431 -10.36 -6.01 71.45
N PHE A 432 -10.48 -4.75 71.86
CA PHE A 432 -10.27 -3.62 70.94
C PHE A 432 -8.79 -3.43 70.61
N LEU A 433 -7.88 -3.71 71.55
CA LEU A 433 -6.43 -3.66 71.31
C LEU A 433 -6.01 -4.67 70.24
N TYR A 434 -6.59 -5.88 70.24
CA TYR A 434 -6.35 -6.87 69.18
C TYR A 434 -6.83 -6.39 67.81
N ILE A 435 -8.04 -5.82 67.74
CA ILE A 435 -8.61 -5.31 66.49
C ILE A 435 -7.76 -4.16 65.93
N ILE A 436 -7.29 -3.25 66.79
CA ILE A 436 -6.40 -2.15 66.39
C ILE A 436 -5.06 -2.69 65.87
N CYS A 437 -4.44 -3.64 66.56
CA CYS A 437 -3.17 -4.22 66.10
C CYS A 437 -3.35 -4.95 64.76
N LEU A 438 -4.45 -5.68 64.59
CA LEU A 438 -4.78 -6.37 63.34
C LEU A 438 -4.98 -5.37 62.18
N GLY A 439 -5.77 -4.30 62.39
CA GLY A 439 -5.99 -3.27 61.38
C GLY A 439 -4.68 -2.58 60.98
N CYS A 440 -3.81 -2.27 61.95
CA CYS A 440 -2.48 -1.73 61.68
C CYS A 440 -1.61 -2.70 60.85
N ALA A 441 -1.59 -4.00 61.18
CA ALA A 441 -0.82 -5.00 60.42
C ALA A 441 -1.29 -5.13 58.96
N ILE A 442 -2.61 -5.11 58.73
CA ILE A 442 -3.21 -5.14 57.40
C ILE A 442 -2.83 -3.87 56.62
N SER A 443 -2.95 -2.69 57.24
CA SER A 443 -2.62 -1.42 56.61
C SER A 443 -1.12 -1.28 56.27
N PHE A 444 -0.22 -1.75 57.14
CA PHE A 444 1.23 -1.75 56.87
C PHE A 444 1.60 -2.66 55.69
N SER A 445 0.92 -3.80 55.53
CA SER A 445 1.15 -4.73 54.41
C SER A 445 0.89 -4.10 53.03
N SER A 446 0.14 -3.00 52.93
CA SER A 446 -0.08 -2.35 51.63
C SER A 446 1.14 -1.56 51.12
N ILE A 447 2.11 -1.22 51.98
CA ILE A 447 3.29 -0.42 51.63
C ILE A 447 4.19 -1.13 50.61
N VAL A 448 4.40 -2.45 50.77
CA VAL A 448 5.25 -3.21 49.83
C VAL A 448 4.64 -3.26 48.42
N LEU A 449 3.31 -3.27 48.31
CA LEU A 449 2.62 -3.37 47.02
C LEU A 449 2.83 -2.12 46.14
N SER A 450 3.02 -0.94 46.74
CA SER A 450 3.30 0.29 45.99
C SER A 450 4.74 0.39 45.46
N ALA A 451 5.58 -0.61 45.74
CA ALA A 451 6.98 -0.64 45.34
C ALA A 451 7.30 -1.68 44.25
N PHE A 452 6.27 -2.37 43.73
CA PHE A 452 6.40 -3.26 42.58
C PHE A 452 6.22 -2.50 41.27
N ASP A 453 7.10 -2.77 40.31
CA ASP A 453 7.05 -2.24 38.96
C ASP A 453 7.25 -3.36 37.92
N ASP A 454 7.13 -2.99 36.66
CA ASP A 454 7.23 -3.89 35.51
C ASP A 454 8.67 -4.21 35.12
N ARG A 455 9.66 -3.83 35.94
CA ARG A 455 11.04 -4.29 35.79
C ARG A 455 11.15 -5.78 36.12
N ASN A 456 10.44 -6.21 37.16
CA ASN A 456 10.55 -7.56 37.72
C ASN A 456 9.25 -8.37 37.62
N TYR A 457 8.11 -7.72 37.34
CA TYR A 457 6.79 -8.33 37.38
C TYR A 457 6.01 -8.08 36.09
N GLU A 458 5.14 -9.01 35.74
CA GLU A 458 4.26 -8.87 34.57
C GLU A 458 3.12 -7.88 34.84
N VAL A 459 2.66 -7.17 33.81
CA VAL A 459 1.60 -6.14 33.91
C VAL A 459 0.32 -6.70 34.53
N GLY A 460 -0.09 -7.93 34.17
CA GLY A 460 -1.29 -8.56 34.75
C GLY A 460 -1.19 -8.81 36.26
N PHE A 461 0.01 -9.08 36.77
CA PHE A 461 0.25 -9.18 38.21
C PHE A 461 0.16 -7.78 38.86
N LEU A 462 0.74 -6.76 38.24
CA LEU A 462 0.72 -5.39 38.75
C LEU A 462 -0.70 -4.80 38.81
N ASP A 463 -1.56 -5.10 37.84
CA ASP A 463 -2.99 -4.74 37.88
C ASP A 463 -3.68 -5.24 39.15
N GLN A 464 -3.42 -6.50 39.54
CA GLN A 464 -3.96 -7.06 40.76
C GLN A 464 -3.39 -6.37 42.00
N MET A 465 -2.09 -6.04 42.00
CA MET A 465 -1.45 -5.35 43.13
C MET A 465 -2.02 -3.93 43.33
N CYS A 466 -2.37 -3.21 42.26
CA CYS A 466 -3.03 -1.91 42.34
C CYS A 466 -4.37 -1.99 43.11
N VAL A 467 -5.16 -3.03 42.84
CA VAL A 467 -6.43 -3.28 43.56
C VAL A 467 -6.17 -3.66 45.00
N VAL A 468 -5.31 -4.66 45.24
CA VAL A 468 -5.03 -5.19 46.60
C VAL A 468 -4.45 -4.10 47.51
N HIS A 469 -3.66 -3.17 46.96
CA HIS A 469 -3.14 -2.04 47.72
C HIS A 469 -4.26 -1.19 48.36
N LEU A 470 -5.30 -0.83 47.60
CA LEU A 470 -6.44 -0.07 48.11
C LEU A 470 -7.23 -0.84 49.17
N TRP A 471 -7.43 -2.14 48.94
CA TRP A 471 -8.15 -3.01 49.86
C TRP A 471 -7.45 -3.17 51.22
N LEU A 472 -6.15 -3.47 51.21
CA LEU A 472 -5.38 -3.60 52.45
C LEU A 472 -5.32 -2.27 53.22
N TYR A 473 -5.18 -1.15 52.51
CA TYR A 473 -5.20 0.15 53.16
C TYR A 473 -6.57 0.48 53.78
N GLY A 474 -7.64 0.45 52.99
CA GLY A 474 -8.98 0.87 53.42
C GLY A 474 -9.51 0.01 54.55
N VAL A 475 -9.51 -1.32 54.38
CA VAL A 475 -10.01 -2.25 55.41
C VAL A 475 -9.18 -2.17 56.68
N GLY A 476 -7.85 -2.13 56.57
CA GLY A 476 -6.96 -2.01 57.73
C GLY A 476 -7.16 -0.69 58.48
N PHE A 477 -7.35 0.41 57.76
CA PHE A 477 -7.60 1.73 58.33
C PHE A 477 -8.95 1.80 59.06
N VAL A 478 -10.03 1.37 58.40
CA VAL A 478 -11.39 1.36 58.96
C VAL A 478 -11.45 0.48 60.21
N LEU A 479 -10.82 -0.70 60.19
CA LEU A 479 -10.78 -1.59 61.34
C LEU A 479 -10.10 -0.94 62.55
N SER A 480 -8.98 -0.25 62.36
CA SER A 480 -8.24 0.43 63.44
C SER A 480 -8.99 1.63 64.02
N ILE A 481 -9.47 2.53 63.16
CA ILE A 481 -10.08 3.80 63.61
C ILE A 481 -11.48 3.58 64.19
N SER A 482 -12.30 2.70 63.60
CA SER A 482 -13.62 2.37 64.15
C SER A 482 -13.50 1.70 65.53
N ALA A 483 -12.49 0.84 65.74
CA ALA A 483 -12.20 0.25 67.04
C ALA A 483 -11.79 1.30 68.09
N LEU A 484 -10.96 2.28 67.72
CA LEU A 484 -10.59 3.40 68.61
C LEU A 484 -11.80 4.27 68.98
N SER A 485 -12.64 4.59 68.00
CA SER A 485 -13.85 5.40 68.24
C SER A 485 -14.82 4.69 69.17
N GLU A 486 -15.16 3.44 68.88
CA GLU A 486 -16.11 2.66 69.69
C GLU A 486 -15.58 2.36 71.09
N LYS A 487 -14.28 2.09 71.23
CA LYS A 487 -13.62 1.96 72.55
C LYS A 487 -13.82 3.25 73.36
N THR A 488 -13.55 4.41 72.75
CA THR A 488 -13.68 5.72 73.41
C THR A 488 -15.11 6.01 73.84
N LEU A 489 -16.10 5.77 72.96
CA LEU A 489 -17.51 5.94 73.28
C LEU A 489 -18.02 4.97 74.35
N ARG A 490 -17.47 3.74 74.39
CA ARG A 490 -17.82 2.76 75.43
C ARG A 490 -17.30 3.18 76.79
N VAL A 491 -16.06 3.66 76.89
CA VAL A 491 -15.50 4.16 78.16
C VAL A 491 -16.32 5.35 78.67
N LYS A 492 -16.71 6.29 77.78
CA LYS A 492 -17.61 7.40 78.12
C LYS A 492 -18.95 6.92 78.68
N ARG A 493 -19.60 5.94 78.03
CA ARG A 493 -20.87 5.36 78.52
C ARG A 493 -20.71 4.69 79.89
N LEU A 494 -19.62 3.98 80.11
CA LEU A 494 -19.35 3.29 81.37
C LEU A 494 -19.07 4.25 82.53
N MET A 495 -18.33 5.34 82.29
CA MET A 495 -17.83 6.22 83.36
C MET A 495 -18.66 7.48 83.58
N VAL A 496 -19.28 8.03 82.53
CA VAL A 496 -19.98 9.32 82.58
C VAL A 496 -21.50 9.13 82.61
N ASP A 497 -22.03 8.31 81.70
CA ASP A 497 -23.49 8.15 81.57
C ASP A 497 -24.10 7.31 82.71
N ASN A 498 -23.29 6.49 83.41
CA ASN A 498 -23.78 5.54 84.41
C ASN A 498 -23.59 5.97 85.88
N ASN A 499 -23.17 7.22 86.13
CA ASN A 499 -23.18 7.96 87.42
C ASN A 499 -23.11 7.13 88.73
N GLY A 500 -22.20 6.16 88.84
CA GLY A 500 -22.01 5.34 90.04
C GLY A 500 -23.12 4.34 90.40
N GLY A 501 -24.10 4.11 89.51
CA GLY A 501 -25.10 3.05 89.67
C GLY A 501 -24.50 1.66 89.41
N ARG A 502 -25.06 0.61 90.05
CA ARG A 502 -24.62 -0.81 89.91
C ARG A 502 -24.28 -1.12 88.46
N SER A 503 -22.99 -1.37 88.20
CA SER A 503 -22.43 -1.71 86.89
C SER A 503 -23.07 -2.98 86.35
N SER A 504 -24.19 -2.86 85.63
CA SER A 504 -24.70 -3.93 84.77
C SER A 504 -23.63 -4.22 83.72
N ASP A 505 -23.28 -5.49 83.50
CA ASP A 505 -22.34 -5.93 82.46
C ASP A 505 -22.77 -5.42 81.08
N ILE A 506 -22.30 -4.23 80.69
CA ILE A 506 -22.56 -3.68 79.36
C ILE A 506 -21.78 -4.54 78.37
N SER A 507 -22.52 -5.37 77.64
CA SER A 507 -21.99 -6.29 76.63
C SER A 507 -21.11 -5.57 75.60
N VAL A 508 -20.07 -6.26 75.14
CA VAL A 508 -19.16 -5.79 74.07
C VAL A 508 -19.84 -5.83 72.70
N CYS A 509 -20.82 -6.73 72.53
CA CYS A 509 -21.40 -7.07 71.23
C CYS A 509 -21.94 -5.84 70.47
N PRO A 510 -22.69 -4.89 71.07
CA PRO A 510 -23.19 -3.74 70.34
C PRO A 510 -22.09 -2.85 69.73
N SER A 511 -20.95 -2.71 70.41
CA SER A 511 -19.81 -1.96 69.85
C SER A 511 -19.09 -2.74 68.75
N LEU A 512 -18.98 -4.07 68.86
CA LEU A 512 -18.45 -4.90 67.78
C LEU A 512 -19.35 -4.89 66.53
N CYS A 513 -20.68 -4.89 66.70
CA CYS A 513 -21.62 -4.78 65.58
C CYS A 513 -21.42 -3.46 64.82
N LYS A 514 -21.21 -2.34 65.51
CA LYS A 514 -20.94 -1.05 64.85
C LYS A 514 -19.62 -1.05 64.08
N ILE A 515 -18.56 -1.64 64.65
CA ILE A 515 -17.28 -1.82 63.93
C ILE A 515 -17.50 -2.65 62.67
N ALA A 516 -18.26 -3.76 62.77
CA ALA A 516 -18.57 -4.61 61.63
C ALA A 516 -19.36 -3.86 60.54
N VAL A 517 -20.29 -2.98 60.92
CA VAL A 517 -21.03 -2.13 59.96
C VAL A 517 -20.08 -1.20 59.20
N TRP A 518 -19.15 -0.52 59.89
CA TRP A 518 -18.16 0.34 59.23
C TRP A 518 -17.29 -0.43 58.24
N VAL A 519 -16.78 -1.59 58.65
CA VAL A 519 -15.97 -2.45 57.78
C VAL A 519 -16.77 -2.98 56.60
N LEU A 520 -18.05 -3.33 56.79
CA LEU A 520 -18.91 -3.81 55.72
C LEU A 520 -19.22 -2.73 54.69
N VAL A 521 -19.47 -1.48 55.13
CA VAL A 521 -19.65 -0.34 54.22
C VAL A 521 -18.41 -0.13 53.36
N GLU A 522 -17.22 -0.23 53.95
CA GLU A 522 -15.95 -0.09 53.24
C GLU A 522 -15.72 -1.21 52.21
N ILE A 523 -15.97 -2.46 52.61
CA ILE A 523 -15.86 -3.62 51.71
C ILE A 523 -16.84 -3.50 50.54
N LEU A 524 -18.09 -3.05 50.78
CA LEU A 524 -19.07 -2.85 49.72
C LEU A 524 -18.61 -1.75 48.75
N PHE A 525 -18.11 -0.62 49.27
CA PHE A 525 -17.58 0.47 48.45
C PHE A 525 -16.41 0.00 47.57
N LEU A 526 -15.42 -0.66 48.16
CA LEU A 526 -14.25 -1.18 47.43
C LEU A 526 -14.62 -2.28 46.43
N SER A 527 -15.63 -3.09 46.73
CA SER A 527 -16.16 -4.09 45.80
C SER A 527 -16.77 -3.41 44.57
N VAL A 528 -17.61 -2.40 44.78
CA VAL A 528 -18.21 -1.60 43.69
C VAL A 528 -17.12 -0.92 42.87
N TRP A 529 -16.10 -0.34 43.51
CA TRP A 529 -14.97 0.26 42.80
C TRP A 529 -14.22 -0.77 41.95
N THR A 530 -13.87 -1.93 42.52
CA THR A 530 -13.14 -3.00 41.83
C THR A 530 -13.92 -3.55 40.62
N ILE A 531 -15.25 -3.64 40.70
CA ILE A 531 -16.10 -4.15 39.62
C ILE A 531 -16.32 -3.09 38.53
N THR A 532 -16.59 -1.85 38.93
CA THR A 532 -16.97 -0.80 37.98
C THR A 532 -15.78 -0.16 37.29
N SER A 533 -14.65 -0.01 37.98
CA SER A 533 -13.41 0.58 37.44
C SER A 533 -12.21 0.15 38.29
N PRO A 534 -11.67 -1.06 38.07
CA PRO A 534 -10.48 -1.50 38.79
C PRO A 534 -9.28 -0.61 38.41
N PRO A 535 -8.48 -0.13 39.37
CA PRO A 535 -7.21 0.54 39.07
C PRO A 535 -6.28 -0.43 38.36
N ARG A 536 -5.61 0.05 37.29
CA ARG A 536 -4.70 -0.74 36.47
C ARG A 536 -3.32 -0.10 36.43
N PHE A 537 -2.29 -0.91 36.25
CA PHE A 537 -0.95 -0.43 36.03
C PHE A 537 -0.81 0.02 34.57
N THR A 538 -0.62 1.32 34.36
CA THR A 538 -0.43 1.90 33.03
C THR A 538 0.83 2.73 32.99
N ARG A 539 1.50 2.70 31.82
CA ARG A 539 2.63 3.59 31.54
C ARG A 539 2.14 4.88 30.90
N HIS A 540 2.69 6.01 31.34
CA HIS A 540 2.42 7.32 30.81
C HIS A 540 3.70 7.93 30.24
N CYS A 541 3.61 8.51 29.04
CA CYS A 541 4.69 9.28 28.43
C CYS A 541 4.74 10.68 29.04
N VAL A 542 5.90 11.02 29.60
CA VAL A 542 6.26 12.40 29.90
C VAL A 542 7.14 12.87 28.74
N HIS A 543 6.59 13.77 27.93
CA HIS A 543 7.28 14.29 26.75
C HIS A 543 8.32 15.33 27.16
N GLU A 544 9.56 15.15 26.73
CA GLU A 544 10.64 16.11 26.91
C GLU A 544 11.06 16.63 25.53
N ASN A 545 11.05 17.96 25.35
CA ASN A 545 11.44 18.59 24.10
C ASN A 545 12.96 18.53 23.97
N ILE A 546 13.46 17.55 23.22
CA ILE A 546 14.86 17.49 22.80
C ILE A 546 14.88 18.09 21.39
N GLY A 547 15.33 19.35 21.27
CA GLY A 547 15.09 20.23 20.12
C GLY A 547 15.07 19.59 18.71
N GLY A 548 14.08 19.99 17.91
CA GLY A 548 13.73 19.45 16.58
C GLY A 548 12.24 19.06 16.54
N ASP A 549 11.78 18.45 15.43
CA ASP A 549 10.43 17.86 15.31
C ASP A 549 10.32 16.45 15.96
N ALA A 550 11.37 16.00 16.65
CA ALA A 550 11.42 14.69 17.30
C ALA A 550 11.05 14.81 18.78
N GLU A 551 9.95 14.17 19.17
CA GLU A 551 9.46 14.14 20.54
C GLU A 551 10.06 12.94 21.29
N PHE A 552 10.71 13.18 22.43
CA PHE A 552 11.27 12.12 23.28
C PHE A 552 10.29 11.78 24.41
N CYS A 553 9.88 10.51 24.50
CA CYS A 553 9.00 10.03 25.57
C CYS A 553 9.80 9.36 26.70
N ARG A 554 9.71 9.92 27.91
CA ARG A 554 10.10 9.23 29.14
C ARG A 554 8.89 8.49 29.71
N SER A 555 8.90 7.17 29.62
CA SER A 555 7.78 6.31 30.00
C SER A 555 7.84 5.93 31.49
N VAL A 556 6.80 6.31 32.24
CA VAL A 556 6.69 6.09 33.69
C VAL A 556 5.48 5.22 34.01
N GLY A 557 5.68 4.13 34.75
CA GLY A 557 4.61 3.22 35.18
C GLY A 557 3.91 3.65 36.47
N ARG A 558 2.57 3.63 36.51
CA ARG A 558 1.76 3.98 37.69
C ARG A 558 0.46 3.18 37.73
N CYS A 559 -0.09 2.97 38.92
CA CYS A 559 -1.48 2.54 39.07
C CYS A 559 -2.38 3.74 38.74
N ASN A 560 -3.09 3.67 37.63
CA ASN A 560 -4.03 4.69 37.18
C ASN A 560 -5.45 4.11 37.09
N ASP A 561 -6.43 4.98 37.32
CA ASP A 561 -7.86 4.69 37.30
C ASP A 561 -8.58 5.47 36.18
N GLY A 562 -7.93 5.64 35.01
CA GLY A 562 -8.54 6.18 33.80
C GLY A 562 -8.97 7.67 33.87
N ALA A 563 -9.36 8.24 32.73
CA ALA A 563 -9.56 9.69 32.56
C ALA A 563 -10.71 10.31 33.38
N ASP A 564 -11.67 9.51 33.88
CA ASP A 564 -12.90 10.04 34.50
C ASP A 564 -12.91 10.10 36.05
N ARG A 565 -11.88 9.64 36.79
CA ARG A 565 -12.14 9.18 38.19
C ARG A 565 -11.15 9.51 39.30
N SER A 566 -10.56 10.69 39.29
CA SER A 566 -10.16 11.35 40.56
C SER A 566 -11.32 11.43 41.57
N ALA A 567 -12.58 11.39 41.11
CA ALA A 567 -13.79 11.41 41.93
C ALA A 567 -13.92 10.22 42.91
N LEU A 568 -13.64 8.97 42.51
CA LEU A 568 -13.80 7.82 43.41
C LEU A 568 -12.74 7.82 44.51
N LEU A 569 -11.50 8.18 44.17
CA LEU A 569 -10.44 8.40 45.15
C LEU A 569 -10.77 9.55 46.10
N ILE A 570 -11.38 10.64 45.62
CA ILE A 570 -11.87 11.74 46.48
C ILE A 570 -12.97 11.26 47.42
N VAL A 571 -13.94 10.47 46.94
CA VAL A 571 -15.01 9.90 47.78
C VAL A 571 -14.40 9.00 48.86
N PHE A 572 -13.48 8.11 48.48
CA PHE A 572 -12.76 7.24 49.40
C PHE A 572 -12.03 8.02 50.50
N LEU A 573 -11.22 9.02 50.12
CA LEU A 573 -10.50 9.87 51.07
C LEU A 573 -11.47 10.68 51.95
N SER A 574 -12.57 11.17 51.39
CA SER A 574 -13.59 11.92 52.16
C SER A 574 -14.29 11.06 53.21
N ALA A 575 -14.57 9.79 52.90
CA ALA A 575 -15.14 8.84 53.85
C ALA A 575 -14.17 8.55 55.02
N HIS A 576 -12.88 8.42 54.72
CA HIS A 576 -11.83 8.24 55.72
C HIS A 576 -11.69 9.46 56.65
N ILE A 577 -11.72 10.68 56.08
CA ILE A 577 -11.72 11.93 56.85
C ILE A 577 -12.98 12.04 57.72
N ALA A 578 -14.17 11.69 57.19
CA ALA A 578 -15.41 11.70 57.95
C ALA A 578 -15.36 10.75 59.16
N MET A 579 -14.77 9.57 59.01
CA MET A 579 -14.58 8.62 60.12
C MET A 579 -13.57 9.14 61.17
N LEU A 580 -12.51 9.85 60.74
CA LEU A 580 -11.61 10.53 61.67
C LEU A 580 -12.31 11.68 62.42
N CYS A 581 -13.16 12.46 61.73
CA CYS A 581 -14.00 13.48 62.37
C CYS A 581 -14.95 12.87 63.39
N HIS A 582 -15.56 11.72 63.09
CA HIS A 582 -16.36 10.96 64.05
C HIS A 582 -15.52 10.50 65.26
N THR A 583 -14.27 10.10 65.04
CA THR A 583 -13.33 9.74 66.13
C THR A 583 -12.98 10.95 67.00
N LEU A 584 -12.76 12.13 66.40
CA LEU A 584 -12.54 13.38 67.14
C LEU A 584 -13.79 13.77 67.95
N TYR A 585 -14.98 13.58 67.39
CA TYR A 585 -16.24 13.78 68.10
C TYR A 585 -16.37 12.82 69.30
N ALA A 586 -16.03 11.54 69.13
CA ALA A 586 -15.98 10.57 70.22
C ALA A 586 -14.99 10.99 71.33
N CYS A 587 -13.81 11.47 70.96
CA CYS A 587 -12.83 12.02 71.92
C CYS A 587 -13.33 13.29 72.62
N TYR A 588 -14.05 14.18 71.92
CA TYR A 588 -14.65 15.37 72.51
C TYR A 588 -15.67 15.02 73.59
N LEU A 589 -16.54 14.04 73.33
CA LEU A 589 -17.50 13.55 74.33
C LEU A 589 -16.81 12.91 75.55
N ALA A 590 -15.65 12.29 75.33
CA ALA A 590 -14.86 11.60 76.36
C ALA A 590 -13.94 12.54 77.18
N ARG A 591 -13.94 13.86 76.93
CA ARG A 591 -13.01 14.82 77.56
C ARG A 591 -13.15 14.96 79.08
N HIS A 592 -14.32 14.64 79.63
CA HIS A 592 -14.62 14.78 81.06
C HIS A 592 -14.20 13.56 81.90
N ILE A 593 -13.56 12.56 81.28
CA ILE A 593 -13.05 11.37 81.97
C ILE A 593 -11.82 11.76 82.84
N PRO A 594 -11.67 11.22 84.07
CA PRO A 594 -10.52 11.46 84.94
C PRO A 594 -9.18 11.18 84.24
N GLN A 595 -8.13 11.95 84.60
CA GLN A 595 -6.84 11.90 83.91
C GLN A 595 -6.17 10.51 83.87
N GLU A 596 -6.41 9.67 84.88
CA GLU A 596 -5.89 8.30 84.96
C GLU A 596 -6.36 7.41 83.80
N PHE A 597 -7.51 7.71 83.21
CA PHE A 597 -8.12 6.98 82.09
C PHE A 597 -8.27 7.85 80.82
N ALA A 598 -7.62 9.02 80.77
CA ALA A 598 -7.77 10.01 79.71
C ALA A 598 -6.93 9.67 78.46
N GLU A 599 -7.16 8.49 77.87
CA GLU A 599 -6.52 8.05 76.62
C GLU A 599 -6.88 8.94 75.41
N HIS A 600 -8.04 9.62 75.48
CA HIS A 600 -8.60 10.46 74.40
C HIS A 600 -7.63 11.53 73.90
N LYS A 601 -6.70 12.02 74.73
CA LYS A 601 -5.71 13.05 74.34
C LYS A 601 -4.75 12.53 73.27
N TRP A 602 -4.27 11.30 73.41
CA TRP A 602 -3.35 10.67 72.46
C TRP A 602 -4.07 10.29 71.16
N ILE A 603 -5.31 9.82 71.28
CA ILE A 603 -6.16 9.50 70.13
C ILE A 603 -6.47 10.77 69.34
N THR A 604 -6.79 11.88 70.00
CA THR A 604 -7.02 13.19 69.36
C THR A 604 -5.78 13.64 68.59
N ALA A 605 -4.60 13.61 69.20
CA ALA A 605 -3.35 13.98 68.54
C ALA A 605 -3.04 13.09 67.33
N GLY A 606 -3.30 11.78 67.43
CA GLY A 606 -3.16 10.83 66.33
C GLY A 606 -4.12 11.12 65.18
N ALA A 607 -5.41 11.30 65.47
CA ALA A 607 -6.46 11.55 64.48
C ALA A 607 -6.23 12.87 63.72
N VAL A 608 -5.88 13.96 64.41
CA VAL A 608 -5.54 15.24 63.76
C VAL A 608 -4.32 15.10 62.85
N GLY A 609 -3.29 14.37 63.29
CA GLY A 609 -2.11 14.09 62.46
C GLY A 609 -2.45 13.33 61.17
N ILE A 610 -3.33 12.32 61.26
CA ILE A 610 -3.77 11.56 60.09
C ILE A 610 -4.62 12.42 59.14
N ILE A 611 -5.52 13.27 59.66
CA ILE A 611 -6.29 14.21 58.82
C ILE A 611 -5.36 15.13 58.03
N GLN A 612 -4.33 15.70 58.68
CA GLN A 612 -3.35 16.55 58.02
C GLN A 612 -2.64 15.81 56.88
N ILE A 613 -2.26 14.56 57.11
CA ILE A 613 -1.58 13.71 56.14
C ILE A 613 -2.50 13.36 54.95
N LEU A 614 -3.78 13.03 55.19
CA LEU A 614 -4.77 12.74 54.14
C LEU A 614 -5.10 13.95 53.24
N ILE A 615 -5.02 15.17 53.77
CA ILE A 615 -5.24 16.40 53.00
C ILE A 615 -4.01 16.79 52.18
N LEU A 616 -2.81 16.70 52.76
CA LEU A 616 -1.58 17.16 52.09
C LEU A 616 -1.10 16.24 50.96
N THR A 617 -1.29 14.93 51.09
CA THR A 617 -0.73 13.97 50.13
C THR A 617 -1.28 14.06 48.71
N PRO A 618 -2.61 14.17 48.48
CA PRO A 618 -3.15 14.41 47.14
C PRO A 618 -2.64 15.71 46.51
N LEU A 619 -2.46 16.77 47.31
CA LEU A 619 -1.91 18.04 46.86
C LEU A 619 -0.46 17.89 46.40
N MET A 620 0.37 17.18 47.19
CA MET A 620 1.76 16.92 46.84
C MET A 620 1.90 16.00 45.63
N MET A 621 1.03 14.99 45.48
CA MET A 621 1.02 14.11 44.30
C MET A 621 0.72 14.87 43.01
N LYS A 622 -0.21 15.82 43.05
CA LYS A 622 -0.55 16.63 41.88
C LYS A 622 0.59 17.57 41.48
N LEU A 623 1.33 18.11 42.46
CA LEU A 623 2.47 18.99 42.22
C LEU A 623 3.70 18.22 41.71
N ALA A 624 3.90 17.00 42.18
CA ALA A 624 5.02 16.14 41.80
C ALA A 624 4.67 15.17 40.67
N TRP A 625 3.55 15.37 39.98
CA TRP A 625 2.98 14.39 39.06
C TRP A 625 3.94 14.00 37.92
N ASP A 626 4.88 14.86 37.53
CA ASP A 626 5.81 14.55 36.44
C ASP A 626 7.08 13.81 36.92
N ASP A 627 7.32 13.74 38.24
CA ASP A 627 8.48 13.05 38.82
C ASP A 627 8.06 11.72 39.49
N PRO A 628 8.39 10.56 38.89
CA PRO A 628 8.07 9.26 39.48
C PRO A 628 8.66 9.07 40.88
N TYR A 629 9.91 9.49 41.10
CA TYR A 629 10.59 9.26 42.36
C TYR A 629 9.91 10.02 43.49
N VAL A 630 9.55 11.28 43.24
CA VAL A 630 8.91 12.13 44.23
C VAL A 630 7.49 11.63 44.56
N CYS A 631 6.67 11.27 43.56
CA CYS A 631 5.34 10.70 43.78
C CYS A 631 5.37 9.44 44.67
N HIS A 632 6.26 8.48 44.36
CA HIS A 632 6.36 7.24 45.11
C HIS A 632 6.90 7.46 46.54
N ILE A 633 7.88 8.35 46.71
CA ILE A 633 8.40 8.73 48.03
C ILE A 633 7.30 9.37 48.90
N ILE A 634 6.47 10.25 48.33
CA ILE A 634 5.34 10.87 49.04
C ILE A 634 4.36 9.80 49.57
N ILE A 635 4.02 8.78 48.77
CA ILE A 635 3.13 7.67 49.17
C ILE A 635 3.72 6.85 50.32
N SER A 636 5.02 6.52 50.25
CA SER A 636 5.67 5.72 51.29
C SER A 636 5.87 6.52 52.59
N ILE A 637 6.15 7.82 52.50
CA ILE A 637 6.29 8.71 53.67
C ILE A 637 4.94 9.04 54.30
N HIS A 638 3.85 9.07 53.53
CA HIS A 638 2.47 9.25 54.00
C HIS A 638 2.09 8.28 55.15
N ARG A 639 2.82 7.17 55.35
CA ARG A 639 2.53 6.19 56.41
C ARG A 639 3.59 6.05 57.50
N TYR A 640 4.66 6.85 57.49
CA TYR A 640 5.75 6.70 58.45
C TYR A 640 5.97 7.87 59.43
N HIS A 641 5.25 9.00 59.28
CA HIS A 641 5.51 10.17 60.13
C HIS A 641 4.77 10.16 61.48
N GLN A 642 5.09 9.19 62.34
CA GLN A 642 5.05 9.40 63.80
C GLN A 642 6.43 9.18 64.41
N ARG A 643 6.94 10.23 65.06
CA ARG A 643 8.15 10.36 65.90
C ARG A 643 9.44 10.79 65.19
N ARG A 644 9.70 12.10 65.27
CA ARG A 644 10.75 12.67 66.14
C ARG A 644 10.66 14.21 66.16
N ARG A 645 10.12 14.75 67.26
CA ARG A 645 10.50 16.09 67.76
C ARG A 645 11.72 15.90 68.69
N ARG A 646 12.63 16.89 68.66
CA ARG A 646 13.91 17.04 69.41
C ARG A 646 15.10 16.36 68.69
N HIS A 647 16.22 17.02 68.37
CA HIS A 647 16.94 18.08 69.07
C HIS A 647 17.60 19.12 68.13
N ARG A 648 17.77 20.30 68.72
CA ARG A 648 18.61 21.46 68.39
C ARG A 648 20.06 21.07 68.02
N CYS A 649 20.69 21.74 67.04
CA CYS A 649 21.93 22.55 67.22
C CYS A 649 22.53 23.07 65.89
N HIS A 650 23.08 24.28 66.00
CA HIS A 650 24.03 25.02 65.16
C HIS A 650 25.08 24.15 64.42
N HIS A 651 25.72 24.53 63.31
CA HIS A 651 26.53 25.74 63.08
C HIS A 651 27.02 25.81 61.61
N HIS A 652 27.27 27.05 61.14
CA HIS A 652 28.37 27.52 60.26
C HIS A 652 28.65 26.93 58.84
N HIS A 653 28.52 27.84 57.86
CA HIS A 653 29.39 28.05 56.67
C HIS A 653 30.91 27.91 56.98
N PRO A 654 31.86 27.81 55.99
CA PRO A 654 31.81 28.32 54.61
C PRO A 654 32.51 27.49 53.50
N HIS A 655 32.37 28.00 52.27
CA HIS A 655 33.28 28.00 51.10
C HIS A 655 34.50 27.07 51.02
N LEU A 656 34.71 26.48 49.82
CA LEU A 656 35.90 26.60 48.94
C LEU A 656 35.68 25.72 47.68
N ARG A 657 35.42 26.32 46.50
CA ARG A 657 36.38 26.39 45.38
C ARG A 657 37.48 25.31 45.38
N ARG A 658 37.30 24.28 44.55
CA ARG A 658 38.07 24.07 43.32
C ARG A 658 37.30 23.16 42.38
#